data_AF-A0A3A8WA79-F1
#
_entry.id   AF-A0A3A8WA79-F1
#
_cell.length_a   1.000
_cell.length_b   1.000
_cell.length_c   1.000
_cell.angle_alpha   90.00
_cell.angle_beta   90.00
_cell.angle_gamma   90.00
#
_symmetry.space_group_name_H-M   'P 1'
#
loop_
_entity.id
_entity.type
_entity.pdbx_description
1 polymer ?
#
loop_
_entity_poly.entity_id
_entity_poly.type
_entity_poly.pdbx_seq_one_letter_code
_entity_poly.pdbx_strand_id
1 'polypeptide(L)'
;MRDIYLGEIKKVLRKHTVCSFILILFAGYVFYLALEVYGKAGGEQYSYQAYQKLAATVDSENLPKEIERLERESEDFSHKELYTDSFQAEYALYDEVLRQMRHVAGYAEYAGGMVEDAQKGEISLFQENAYTRREQEKTVRDFGRLRTYPVTFAPYRGVYLLAGFDFGDIVILVVLVLLVASLVTMEKENQTLPLLHSTFHGRKRVGAAKFLGGLSLLLSGIVFLFACKSFIILATYGVGDWNGAVQSVYPYGSCRYGICVWEFLVLAAIGRIMAYFAFYAVLFFLAAFIKRGVVFYCSCGIFLGLEGIFSVVVEEYSWVGFLRSFNVIPFLNSDTVIGKYQNVNVFRYPADYAFVAPVIEICFFAVFSALGIYSFECCIELKEISFLKKKRDRIRHYAACLVCRRESRSRHCPDSVFLFGKELKKVWIGEKGLLLFLIGLLFLFFLYSPLEESFLDKDEIYYSHYMLKLQGKYSEEKMAYLYQEREELEQIQEALDSGKQYTAAQIEVLTQKTERLAGLEMAIRNAEYVQENGFSHFVYEKGYLTLFGKYDGEWELLKLRVISLLIMAGLAASVWGIEAWSGMDQVLRISEKGERFLRRLKRYHIALLSLVVFVVTYAPWVWNVAQAYDCSQWLAPIGSIMQFRGDWFEEMPIVAIAGLFGTLHLFYLYFTGILIRIVRKRMGNYILTVFVSFVIFAIPAFAVSGSIAGWFFVL
;
A
#
# COMPACT_ATOMS: atom_id res chain seq x y z
N MET A 1 -21.42 -31.71 16.95
CA MET A 1 -20.43 -30.94 16.14
C MET A 1 -21.13 -30.13 15.05
N ARG A 2 -21.96 -30.75 14.20
CA ARG A 2 -22.74 -30.06 13.15
C ARG A 2 -23.50 -28.82 13.65
N ASP A 3 -24.25 -28.93 14.75
CA ASP A 3 -25.06 -27.81 15.24
C ASP A 3 -24.22 -26.66 15.81
N ILE A 4 -23.09 -26.98 16.44
CA ILE A 4 -22.14 -25.98 16.96
C ILE A 4 -21.50 -25.22 15.79
N TYR A 5 -21.05 -25.94 14.77
CA TYR A 5 -20.50 -25.37 13.53
C TYR A 5 -21.50 -24.45 12.82
N LEU A 6 -22.74 -24.91 12.60
CA LEU A 6 -23.78 -24.08 11.99
C LEU A 6 -24.16 -22.88 12.87
N GLY A 7 -24.11 -23.05 14.19
CA GLY A 7 -24.32 -21.97 15.16
C GLY A 7 -23.27 -20.87 15.04
N GLU A 8 -21.99 -21.22 14.94
CA GLU A 8 -20.90 -20.26 14.77
C GLU A 8 -21.01 -19.49 13.44
N ILE A 9 -21.34 -20.16 12.34
CA ILE A 9 -21.60 -19.51 11.04
C ILE A 9 -22.77 -18.54 11.15
N LYS A 10 -23.92 -18.99 11.67
CA LYS A 10 -25.11 -18.14 11.87
C LYS A 10 -24.81 -16.94 12.76
N LYS A 11 -23.96 -17.09 13.77
CA LYS A 11 -23.57 -16.01 14.67
C LYS A 11 -22.80 -14.91 13.93
N VAL A 12 -21.88 -15.26 13.04
CA VAL A 12 -21.18 -14.27 12.21
C VAL A 12 -22.16 -13.61 11.24
N LEU A 13 -22.97 -14.40 10.53
CA LEU A 13 -23.94 -13.89 9.55
C LEU A 13 -25.04 -12.99 10.15
N ARG A 14 -25.43 -13.21 11.42
CA ARG A 14 -26.40 -12.38 12.14
C ARG A 14 -25.81 -11.08 12.70
N LYS A 15 -24.49 -10.95 12.77
CA LYS A 15 -23.85 -9.68 13.14
C LYS A 15 -23.92 -8.73 11.93
N HIS A 16 -25.08 -8.08 11.78
CA HIS A 16 -25.36 -7.18 10.65
C HIS A 16 -24.23 -6.17 10.39
N THR A 17 -23.60 -5.63 11.43
CA THR A 17 -22.48 -4.69 11.28
C THR A 17 -21.25 -5.28 10.59
N VAL A 18 -20.86 -6.51 10.93
CA VAL A 18 -19.70 -7.19 10.34
C VAL A 18 -20.03 -7.60 8.90
N CYS A 19 -21.19 -8.19 8.68
CA CYS A 19 -21.61 -8.62 7.35
C CYS A 19 -21.81 -7.44 6.39
N SER A 20 -22.47 -6.37 6.82
CA SER A 20 -22.61 -5.17 6.00
C SER A 20 -21.24 -4.58 5.62
N PHE A 21 -20.27 -4.59 6.53
CA PHE A 21 -18.93 -4.10 6.21
C PHE A 21 -18.19 -4.99 5.22
N ILE A 22 -18.25 -6.32 5.38
CA ILE A 22 -17.66 -7.26 4.39
C ILE A 22 -18.31 -7.07 3.01
N LEU A 23 -19.63 -6.89 2.96
CA LEU A 23 -20.34 -6.62 1.71
C LEU A 23 -19.94 -5.29 1.07
N ILE A 24 -19.71 -4.24 1.88
CA ILE A 24 -19.20 -2.95 1.39
C ILE A 24 -17.79 -3.11 0.81
N LEU A 25 -16.91 -3.87 1.47
CA LEU A 25 -15.57 -4.14 0.95
C LEU A 25 -15.63 -4.91 -0.38
N PHE A 26 -16.49 -5.92 -0.47
CA PHE A 26 -16.68 -6.69 -1.71
C PHE A 26 -17.26 -5.83 -2.83
N ALA A 27 -18.30 -5.04 -2.54
CA ALA A 27 -18.87 -4.12 -3.51
C ALA A 27 -17.86 -3.04 -3.95
N GLY A 28 -17.06 -2.53 -3.01
CA GLY A 28 -15.99 -1.58 -3.27
C GLY A 28 -14.91 -2.17 -4.18
N TYR A 29 -14.51 -3.43 -3.96
CA TYR A 29 -13.59 -4.13 -4.87
C TYR A 29 -14.20 -4.35 -6.25
N VAL A 30 -15.45 -4.83 -6.34
CA VAL A 30 -16.10 -5.04 -7.65
C VAL A 30 -16.23 -3.72 -8.41
N PHE A 31 -16.54 -2.63 -7.71
CA PHE A 31 -16.60 -1.29 -8.30
C PHE A 31 -15.21 -0.80 -8.74
N TYR A 32 -14.18 -0.99 -7.91
CA TYR A 32 -12.79 -0.70 -8.26
C TYR A 32 -12.35 -1.47 -9.50
N LEU A 33 -12.58 -2.78 -9.54
CA LEU A 33 -12.22 -3.63 -10.67
C LEU A 33 -13.00 -3.23 -11.94
N ALA A 34 -14.27 -2.84 -11.80
CA ALA A 34 -15.03 -2.30 -12.92
C ALA A 34 -14.46 -0.97 -13.42
N LEU A 35 -14.03 -0.07 -12.53
CA LEU A 35 -13.37 1.19 -12.91
C LEU A 35 -11.98 0.98 -13.50
N GLU A 36 -11.25 -0.02 -13.03
CA GLU A 36 -9.92 -0.39 -13.53
C GLU A 36 -10.01 -0.96 -14.94
N VAL A 37 -10.99 -1.84 -15.20
CA VAL A 37 -11.15 -2.52 -16.49
C VAL A 37 -11.93 -1.69 -17.52
N TYR A 38 -12.98 -0.98 -17.10
CA TYR A 38 -13.82 -0.18 -18.00
C TYR A 38 -13.48 1.32 -18.02
N GLY A 39 -12.78 1.82 -16.99
CA GLY A 39 -12.36 3.22 -16.89
C GLY A 39 -10.86 3.40 -17.09
N LYS A 40 -10.40 4.64 -17.27
CA LYS A 40 -8.97 5.00 -17.35
C LYS A 40 -8.30 5.10 -15.96
N ALA A 41 -8.94 4.56 -14.92
CA ALA A 41 -8.53 4.76 -13.53
C ALA A 41 -7.54 3.69 -13.02
N GLY A 42 -7.30 2.63 -13.80
CA GLY A 42 -6.52 1.45 -13.43
C GLY A 42 -5.00 1.56 -13.58
N GLY A 43 -4.47 2.69 -14.03
CA GLY A 43 -3.06 2.81 -14.38
C GLY A 43 -2.68 2.14 -15.71
N GLU A 44 -3.53 1.27 -16.29
CA GLU A 44 -3.41 0.88 -17.70
C GLU A 44 -3.72 2.09 -18.58
N GLN A 45 -2.77 2.44 -19.46
CA GLN A 45 -2.87 3.63 -20.30
C GLN A 45 -3.84 3.43 -21.48
N TYR A 46 -4.20 2.18 -21.81
CA TYR A 46 -5.04 1.80 -22.96
C TYR A 46 -6.32 1.06 -22.54
N SER A 47 -7.33 1.04 -23.42
CA SER A 47 -8.61 0.35 -23.20
C SER A 47 -8.55 -1.14 -23.59
N TYR A 48 -9.29 -2.00 -22.90
CA TYR A 48 -9.45 -3.42 -23.28
C TYR A 48 -9.95 -3.60 -24.72
N GLN A 49 -10.79 -2.69 -25.23
CA GLN A 49 -11.29 -2.75 -26.61
C GLN A 49 -10.19 -2.50 -27.63
N ALA A 50 -9.28 -1.57 -27.32
CA ALA A 50 -8.12 -1.28 -28.15
C ALA A 50 -7.17 -2.49 -28.19
N TYR A 51 -6.95 -3.14 -27.04
CA TYR A 51 -6.19 -4.38 -26.96
C TYR A 51 -6.79 -5.50 -27.81
N GLN A 52 -8.10 -5.76 -27.68
CA GLN A 52 -8.75 -6.80 -28.48
C GLN A 52 -8.71 -6.52 -29.98
N LYS A 53 -8.88 -5.26 -30.40
CA LYS A 53 -8.80 -4.87 -31.80
C LYS A 53 -7.40 -5.11 -32.36
N LEU A 54 -6.35 -4.63 -31.68
CA LEU A 54 -4.98 -4.82 -32.14
C LEU A 54 -4.61 -6.31 -32.15
N ALA A 55 -4.90 -7.05 -31.08
CA ALA A 55 -4.60 -8.47 -30.98
C ALA A 55 -5.33 -9.31 -32.06
N ALA A 56 -6.52 -8.91 -32.49
CA ALA A 56 -7.26 -9.57 -33.57
C ALA A 56 -6.66 -9.33 -34.97
N THR A 57 -5.84 -8.28 -35.14
CA THR A 57 -5.17 -7.99 -36.43
C THR A 57 -3.87 -8.78 -36.63
N VAL A 58 -3.38 -9.46 -35.59
CA VAL A 58 -2.13 -10.21 -35.63
C VAL A 58 -2.36 -11.57 -36.29
N ASP A 59 -1.62 -11.83 -37.37
CA ASP A 59 -1.55 -13.15 -37.98
C ASP A 59 -0.59 -14.06 -37.19
N SER A 60 -1.14 -15.10 -36.55
CA SER A 60 -0.39 -16.02 -35.71
C SER A 60 0.47 -17.01 -36.49
N GLU A 61 0.29 -17.14 -37.81
CA GLU A 61 1.08 -18.06 -38.65
C GLU A 61 2.45 -17.48 -39.04
N ASN A 62 2.61 -16.15 -39.09
CA ASN A 62 3.85 -15.48 -39.51
C ASN A 62 4.31 -14.36 -38.55
N LEU A 63 4.49 -14.74 -37.29
CA LEU A 63 4.91 -13.85 -36.18
C LEU A 63 6.09 -12.91 -36.51
N PRO A 64 7.23 -13.35 -37.11
CA PRO A 64 8.36 -12.47 -37.35
C PRO A 64 8.06 -11.27 -38.27
N LYS A 65 7.23 -11.47 -39.31
CA LYS A 65 6.84 -10.39 -40.22
C LYS A 65 5.86 -9.41 -39.57
N GLU A 66 4.96 -9.92 -38.74
CA GLU A 66 4.01 -9.08 -38.00
C GLU A 66 4.71 -8.27 -36.90
N ILE A 67 5.78 -8.80 -36.26
CA ILE A 67 6.62 -8.02 -35.34
C ILE A 67 7.24 -6.82 -36.08
N GLU A 68 7.90 -7.07 -37.22
CA GLU A 68 8.53 -6.00 -38.00
C GLU A 68 7.51 -4.96 -38.49
N ARG A 69 6.31 -5.41 -38.88
CA ARG A 69 5.20 -4.52 -39.24
C ARG A 69 4.80 -3.63 -38.06
N LEU A 70 4.52 -4.21 -36.89
CA LEU A 70 4.07 -3.45 -35.71
C LEU A 70 5.16 -2.54 -35.15
N GLU A 71 6.44 -2.91 -35.27
CA GLU A 71 7.58 -2.05 -34.90
C GLU A 71 7.62 -0.78 -35.77
N ARG A 72 7.56 -0.93 -37.09
CA ARG A 72 7.50 0.24 -38.00
C ARG A 72 6.27 1.10 -37.76
N GLU A 73 5.14 0.48 -37.41
CA GLU A 73 3.92 1.21 -37.06
C GLU A 73 4.05 1.96 -35.72
N SER A 74 4.88 1.47 -34.79
CA SER A 74 5.11 2.11 -33.50
C SER A 74 6.08 3.31 -33.54
N GLU A 75 6.85 3.44 -34.62
CA GLU A 75 7.81 4.55 -34.82
C GLU A 75 7.14 5.84 -35.30
N ASP A 76 6.07 5.74 -36.09
CA ASP A 76 5.31 6.90 -36.58
C ASP A 76 3.79 6.64 -36.63
N PHE A 77 3.07 7.25 -35.69
CA PHE A 77 1.61 7.21 -35.62
C PHE A 77 0.91 8.30 -36.45
N SER A 78 1.65 9.22 -37.08
CA SER A 78 1.12 10.46 -37.67
C SER A 78 0.12 10.24 -38.83
N HIS A 79 0.16 9.08 -39.46
CA HIS A 79 -0.61 8.77 -40.67
C HIS A 79 -1.71 7.70 -40.48
N LYS A 80 -2.05 7.34 -39.24
CA LYS A 80 -3.01 6.25 -38.94
C LYS A 80 -4.14 6.65 -37.99
N GLU A 81 -5.26 5.95 -38.12
CA GLU A 81 -6.32 5.96 -37.10
C GLU A 81 -5.80 5.24 -35.86
N LEU A 82 -5.72 5.97 -34.74
CA LEU A 82 -5.28 5.46 -33.46
C LEU A 82 -6.33 4.50 -32.87
N TYR A 83 -5.88 3.44 -32.19
CA TYR A 83 -6.76 2.58 -31.40
C TYR A 83 -7.16 3.22 -30.07
N THR A 84 -6.38 4.19 -29.59
CA THR A 84 -6.56 4.90 -28.32
C THR A 84 -6.62 6.42 -28.50
N ASP A 85 -7.02 7.14 -27.43
CA ASP A 85 -7.20 8.60 -27.47
C ASP A 85 -5.89 9.40 -27.36
N SER A 86 -4.77 8.77 -27.04
CA SER A 86 -3.48 9.46 -26.80
C SER A 86 -2.29 8.67 -27.33
N PHE A 87 -1.26 9.37 -27.80
CA PHE A 87 -0.03 8.73 -28.31
C PHE A 87 0.69 7.87 -27.26
N GLN A 88 0.67 8.29 -25.99
CA GLN A 88 1.26 7.53 -24.90
C GLN A 88 0.53 6.20 -24.66
N ALA A 89 -0.80 6.21 -24.71
CA ALA A 89 -1.63 5.02 -24.58
C ALA A 89 -1.42 4.06 -25.77
N GLU A 90 -1.27 4.61 -26.97
CA GLU A 90 -1.02 3.86 -28.19
C GLU A 90 0.33 3.14 -28.12
N TYR A 91 1.38 3.84 -27.71
CA TYR A 91 2.71 3.25 -27.53
C TYR A 91 2.69 2.12 -26.50
N ALA A 92 2.06 2.32 -25.35
CA ALA A 92 1.94 1.30 -24.31
C ALA A 92 1.16 0.06 -24.79
N LEU A 93 0.14 0.25 -25.64
CA LEU A 93 -0.62 -0.84 -26.25
C LEU A 93 0.24 -1.65 -27.23
N TYR A 94 0.94 -0.97 -28.14
CA TYR A 94 1.83 -1.60 -29.11
C TYR A 94 2.97 -2.35 -28.41
N ASP A 95 3.59 -1.73 -27.40
CA ASP A 95 4.68 -2.34 -26.64
C ASP A 95 4.22 -3.60 -25.89
N GLU A 96 3.02 -3.62 -25.29
CA GLU A 96 2.48 -4.83 -24.65
C GLU A 96 2.28 -5.98 -25.65
N VAL A 97 1.66 -5.71 -26.81
CA VAL A 97 1.42 -6.75 -27.84
C VAL A 97 2.75 -7.24 -28.44
N LEU A 98 3.67 -6.31 -28.75
CA LEU A 98 5.01 -6.64 -29.24
C LEU A 98 5.78 -7.50 -28.22
N ARG A 99 5.68 -7.20 -26.92
CA ARG A 99 6.29 -8.03 -25.87
C ARG A 99 5.75 -9.46 -25.87
N GLN A 100 4.43 -9.63 -26.01
CA GLN A 100 3.80 -10.96 -26.09
C GLN A 100 4.24 -11.72 -27.36
N MET A 101 4.33 -11.04 -28.50
CA MET A 101 4.76 -11.65 -29.76
C MET A 101 6.25 -12.04 -29.74
N ARG A 102 7.13 -11.15 -29.28
CA ARG A 102 8.57 -11.40 -29.13
C ARG A 102 8.83 -12.56 -28.17
N HIS A 103 8.05 -12.66 -27.09
CA HIS A 103 8.12 -13.78 -26.14
C HIS A 103 7.84 -15.13 -26.81
N VAL A 104 6.77 -15.22 -27.60
CA VAL A 104 6.42 -16.45 -28.34
C VAL A 104 7.46 -16.77 -29.41
N ALA A 105 7.88 -15.77 -30.20
CA ALA A 105 8.84 -15.94 -31.28
C ALA A 105 10.23 -16.37 -30.76
N GLY A 106 10.69 -15.80 -29.65
CA GLY A 106 11.98 -16.09 -29.03
C GLY A 106 11.98 -17.28 -28.07
N TYR A 107 10.84 -17.94 -27.83
CA TYR A 107 10.73 -18.98 -26.81
C TYR A 107 11.66 -20.17 -27.05
N ALA A 108 11.73 -20.65 -28.30
CA ALA A 108 12.57 -21.79 -28.65
C ALA A 108 14.06 -21.50 -28.41
N GLU A 109 14.51 -20.28 -28.71
CA GLU A 109 15.86 -19.81 -28.43
C GLU A 109 16.11 -19.69 -26.92
N TYR A 110 15.16 -19.12 -26.17
CA TYR A 110 15.23 -19.02 -24.71
C TYR A 110 15.37 -20.41 -24.04
N ALA A 111 14.51 -21.37 -24.40
CA ALA A 111 14.58 -22.74 -23.89
C ALA A 111 15.85 -23.47 -24.34
N GLY A 112 16.35 -23.15 -25.54
CA GLY A 112 17.64 -23.59 -26.06
C GLY A 112 18.80 -23.11 -25.19
N GLY A 113 18.86 -21.80 -24.95
CA GLY A 113 19.87 -21.09 -24.16
C GLY A 113 19.94 -21.57 -22.72
N MET A 114 18.79 -21.77 -22.05
CA MET A 114 18.76 -22.31 -20.67
C MET A 114 19.47 -23.66 -20.53
N VAL A 115 19.38 -24.52 -21.56
CA VAL A 115 20.06 -25.81 -21.57
C VAL A 115 21.53 -25.66 -21.95
N GLU A 116 21.86 -24.79 -22.91
CA GLU A 116 23.25 -24.53 -23.30
C GLU A 116 24.06 -23.90 -22.15
N ASP A 117 23.49 -22.96 -21.42
CA ASP A 117 24.13 -22.30 -20.28
C ASP A 117 24.35 -23.28 -19.13
N ALA A 118 23.38 -24.19 -18.90
CA ALA A 118 23.55 -25.27 -17.95
C ALA A 118 24.67 -26.25 -18.35
N GLN A 119 24.79 -26.58 -19.64
CA GLN A 119 25.85 -27.46 -20.17
C GLN A 119 27.23 -26.80 -20.19
N LYS A 120 27.33 -25.51 -20.53
CA LYS A 120 28.59 -24.73 -20.44
C LYS A 120 29.08 -24.66 -18.99
N GLY A 121 28.15 -24.54 -18.05
CA GLY A 121 28.44 -24.62 -16.62
C GLY A 121 29.00 -25.99 -16.18
N GLU A 122 28.57 -27.08 -16.81
CA GLU A 122 29.04 -28.45 -16.52
C GLU A 122 30.50 -28.69 -16.98
N ILE A 123 30.94 -28.00 -18.05
CA ILE A 123 32.29 -28.10 -18.63
C ILE A 123 33.31 -27.24 -17.85
N SER A 124 32.86 -26.29 -17.03
CA SER A 124 33.74 -25.47 -16.20
C SER A 124 34.35 -26.30 -15.07
N LEU A 125 35.59 -26.76 -15.30
CA LEU A 125 36.46 -27.53 -14.40
C LEU A 125 36.72 -26.91 -13.01
N PHE A 126 36.14 -25.76 -12.69
CA PHE A 126 36.34 -24.99 -11.45
C PHE A 126 35.12 -24.98 -10.51
N GLN A 127 34.08 -25.78 -10.76
CA GLN A 127 32.93 -25.85 -9.84
C GLN A 127 33.15 -26.88 -8.71
N GLU A 128 33.48 -26.41 -7.50
CA GLU A 128 33.73 -27.25 -6.32
C GLU A 128 32.46 -27.79 -5.64
N ASN A 129 31.27 -27.25 -5.94
CA ASN A 129 30.03 -27.57 -5.20
C ASN A 129 29.15 -28.63 -5.88
N ALA A 130 28.96 -29.78 -5.23
CA ALA A 130 28.07 -30.87 -5.67
C ALA A 130 26.60 -30.45 -5.89
N TYR A 131 26.16 -29.34 -5.28
CA TYR A 131 24.83 -28.77 -5.49
C TYR A 131 24.68 -28.16 -6.89
N THR A 132 25.64 -27.34 -7.32
CA THR A 132 25.59 -26.61 -8.61
C THR A 132 25.57 -27.56 -9.80
N ARG A 133 26.36 -28.64 -9.74
CA ARG A 133 26.33 -29.70 -10.75
C ARG A 133 24.94 -30.35 -10.86
N ARG A 134 24.33 -30.72 -9.72
CA ARG A 134 22.99 -31.33 -9.70
C ARG A 134 21.91 -30.38 -10.21
N GLU A 135 22.08 -29.08 -9.96
CA GLU A 135 21.17 -28.05 -10.42
C GLU A 135 21.22 -27.90 -11.93
N GLN A 136 22.42 -27.86 -12.52
CA GLN A 136 22.61 -27.84 -13.97
C GLN A 136 22.03 -29.09 -14.64
N GLU A 137 22.32 -30.29 -14.12
CA GLU A 137 21.76 -31.56 -14.62
C GLU A 137 20.22 -31.57 -14.57
N LYS A 138 19.64 -30.93 -13.56
CA LYS A 138 18.19 -30.76 -13.42
C LYS A 138 17.66 -29.77 -14.47
N THR A 139 18.27 -28.60 -14.64
CA THR A 139 17.88 -27.61 -15.66
C THR A 139 17.88 -28.19 -17.07
N VAL A 140 18.92 -28.95 -17.44
CA VAL A 140 19.00 -29.64 -18.73
C VAL A 140 17.85 -30.62 -18.93
N ARG A 141 17.51 -31.40 -17.89
CA ARG A 141 16.39 -32.36 -17.92
C ARG A 141 15.03 -31.68 -18.09
N ASP A 142 14.87 -30.52 -17.47
CA ASP A 142 13.60 -29.82 -17.37
C ASP A 142 13.27 -29.08 -18.66
N PHE A 143 14.21 -28.27 -19.14
CA PHE A 143 14.05 -27.49 -20.37
C PHE A 143 14.30 -28.31 -21.63
N GLY A 144 15.04 -29.42 -21.53
CA GLY A 144 15.30 -30.31 -22.67
C GLY A 144 14.03 -30.83 -23.35
N ARG A 145 12.95 -31.05 -22.59
CA ARG A 145 11.64 -31.47 -23.13
C ARG A 145 10.78 -30.29 -23.61
N LEU A 146 11.07 -29.08 -23.15
CA LEU A 146 10.29 -27.87 -23.46
C LEU A 146 10.77 -27.16 -24.73
N ARG A 147 11.98 -27.46 -25.21
CA ARG A 147 12.57 -26.91 -26.45
C ARG A 147 11.66 -27.04 -27.69
N THR A 148 10.92 -28.14 -27.79
CA THR A 148 10.02 -28.44 -28.93
C THR A 148 8.55 -28.31 -28.55
N TYR A 149 8.23 -27.67 -27.41
CA TYR A 149 6.85 -27.53 -26.97
C TYR A 149 6.14 -26.51 -27.86
N PRO A 150 4.92 -26.81 -28.37
CA PRO A 150 4.23 -25.92 -29.30
C PRO A 150 3.74 -24.68 -28.55
N VAL A 151 4.35 -23.53 -28.85
CA VAL A 151 3.99 -22.23 -28.29
C VAL A 151 3.33 -21.41 -29.40
N THR A 152 2.15 -20.88 -29.12
CA THR A 152 1.33 -20.14 -30.10
C THR A 152 0.87 -18.82 -29.53
N PHE A 153 0.91 -17.77 -30.34
CA PHE A 153 0.40 -16.47 -29.93
C PHE A 153 -1.13 -16.50 -29.83
N ALA A 154 -1.65 -16.02 -28.70
CA ALA A 154 -3.05 -15.72 -28.49
C ALA A 154 -3.16 -14.53 -27.50
N PRO A 155 -4.30 -13.83 -27.43
CA PRO A 155 -4.49 -12.72 -26.49
C PRO A 155 -4.58 -13.25 -25.05
N TYR A 156 -3.44 -13.41 -24.39
CA TYR A 156 -3.34 -13.99 -23.05
C TYR A 156 -3.34 -12.96 -21.90
N ARG A 157 -3.56 -11.67 -22.19
CA ARG A 157 -3.58 -10.62 -21.14
C ARG A 157 -4.53 -10.94 -19.99
N GLY A 158 -5.72 -11.50 -20.28
CA GLY A 158 -6.66 -11.90 -19.24
C GLY A 158 -6.16 -13.03 -18.33
N VAL A 159 -5.29 -13.92 -18.82
CA VAL A 159 -4.66 -14.96 -17.99
C VAL A 159 -3.76 -14.33 -16.95
N TYR A 160 -2.93 -13.37 -17.37
CA TYR A 160 -2.04 -12.63 -16.47
C TYR A 160 -2.82 -11.86 -15.40
N LEU A 161 -3.87 -11.14 -15.79
CA LEU A 161 -4.72 -10.39 -14.85
C LEU A 161 -5.42 -11.31 -13.83
N LEU A 162 -5.82 -12.52 -14.23
CA LEU A 162 -6.41 -13.51 -13.32
C LEU A 162 -5.39 -14.09 -12.33
N ALA A 163 -4.20 -14.39 -12.82
CA ALA A 163 -3.12 -15.07 -12.11
C ALA A 163 -2.29 -14.14 -11.21
N GLY A 164 -2.24 -12.84 -11.48
CA GLY A 164 -1.50 -11.82 -10.74
C GLY A 164 -2.16 -11.36 -9.43
N PHE A 165 -1.32 -10.91 -8.49
CA PHE A 165 -1.75 -10.31 -7.22
C PHE A 165 -2.47 -8.98 -7.46
N ASP A 166 -3.62 -8.76 -6.83
CA ASP A 166 -4.43 -7.56 -7.01
C ASP A 166 -4.94 -6.94 -5.70
N PHE A 167 -5.66 -5.83 -5.82
CA PHE A 167 -6.31 -5.17 -4.67
C PHE A 167 -7.34 -6.06 -3.97
N GLY A 168 -7.92 -7.04 -4.67
CA GLY A 168 -8.84 -8.02 -4.12
C GLY A 168 -8.17 -8.93 -3.10
N ASP A 169 -6.90 -9.28 -3.33
CA ASP A 169 -6.12 -10.05 -2.38
C ASP A 169 -5.93 -9.28 -1.04
N ILE A 170 -5.73 -7.96 -1.10
CA ILE A 170 -5.70 -7.08 0.09
C ILE A 170 -7.05 -7.07 0.81
N VAL A 171 -8.15 -7.00 0.05
CA VAL A 171 -9.51 -7.03 0.61
C VAL A 171 -9.78 -8.35 1.35
N ILE A 172 -9.34 -9.50 0.81
CA ILE A 172 -9.47 -10.79 1.48
C ILE A 172 -8.67 -10.83 2.78
N LEU A 173 -7.44 -10.30 2.81
CA LEU A 173 -6.64 -10.20 4.03
C LEU A 173 -7.33 -9.36 5.12
N VAL A 174 -7.98 -8.26 4.76
CA VAL A 174 -8.79 -7.45 5.69
C VAL A 174 -10.01 -8.22 6.19
N VAL A 175 -10.73 -8.90 5.29
CA VAL A 175 -11.88 -9.74 5.66
C VAL A 175 -11.48 -10.86 6.60
N LEU A 176 -10.30 -11.45 6.41
CA LEU A 176 -9.74 -12.50 7.26
C LEU A 176 -9.55 -11.99 8.70
N VAL A 177 -8.96 -10.80 8.88
CA VAL A 177 -8.79 -10.17 10.22
C VAL A 177 -10.16 -9.93 10.88
N LEU A 178 -11.13 -9.42 10.13
CA LEU A 178 -12.50 -9.16 10.64
C LEU A 178 -13.23 -10.44 11.02
N LEU A 179 -13.09 -11.48 10.21
CA LEU A 179 -13.68 -12.79 10.43
C LEU A 179 -13.14 -13.40 11.73
N VAL A 180 -11.81 -13.47 11.89
CA VAL A 180 -11.15 -13.99 13.10
C VAL A 180 -11.53 -13.15 14.33
N ALA A 181 -11.52 -11.82 14.19
CA ALA A 181 -11.97 -10.92 15.24
C ALA A 181 -13.40 -11.22 15.68
N SER A 182 -14.32 -11.43 14.73
CA SER A 182 -15.72 -11.68 15.02
C SER A 182 -15.99 -13.02 15.70
N LEU A 183 -15.13 -14.01 15.44
CA LEU A 183 -15.22 -15.37 15.95
C LEU A 183 -14.65 -15.52 17.36
N VAL A 184 -13.53 -14.86 17.64
CA VAL A 184 -12.75 -15.03 18.89
C VAL A 184 -12.57 -13.72 19.65
N THR A 185 -11.95 -12.70 19.04
CA THR A 185 -11.52 -11.49 19.77
C THR A 185 -12.70 -10.69 20.34
N MET A 186 -13.78 -10.52 19.58
CA MET A 186 -14.98 -9.83 20.05
C MET A 186 -15.65 -10.54 21.23
N GLU A 187 -15.55 -11.88 21.33
CA GLU A 187 -16.09 -12.61 22.48
C GLU A 187 -15.24 -12.42 23.74
N LYS A 188 -13.92 -12.25 23.57
CA LYS A 188 -13.00 -11.87 24.65
C LYS A 188 -13.28 -10.46 25.15
N GLU A 189 -13.48 -9.51 24.23
CA GLU A 189 -13.81 -8.12 24.58
C GLU A 189 -15.14 -8.02 25.33
N ASN A 190 -16.14 -8.81 24.93
CA ASN A 190 -17.45 -8.86 25.59
C ASN A 190 -17.50 -9.76 26.83
N GLN A 191 -16.37 -10.35 27.25
CA GLN A 191 -16.27 -11.27 28.41
C GLN A 191 -17.27 -12.45 28.37
N THR A 192 -17.66 -12.90 27.18
CA THR A 192 -18.57 -14.05 27.01
C THR A 192 -17.82 -15.38 26.98
N LEU A 193 -16.50 -15.36 26.76
CA LEU A 193 -15.65 -16.55 26.67
C LEU A 193 -15.62 -17.41 27.97
N PRO A 194 -15.57 -16.85 29.19
CA PRO A 194 -15.62 -17.67 30.42
C PRO A 194 -16.94 -18.44 30.55
N LEU A 195 -18.06 -17.82 30.16
CA LEU A 195 -19.39 -18.46 30.15
C LEU A 195 -19.45 -19.58 29.11
N LEU A 196 -18.81 -19.38 27.95
CA LEU A 196 -18.72 -20.42 26.92
C LEU A 196 -17.90 -21.61 27.44
N HIS A 197 -16.73 -21.35 28.05
CA HIS A 197 -15.80 -22.37 28.54
C HIS A 197 -16.30 -23.19 29.73
N SER A 198 -17.34 -22.73 30.44
CA SER A 198 -18.00 -23.48 31.50
C SER A 198 -19.03 -24.49 30.98
N THR A 199 -19.43 -24.42 29.70
CA THR A 199 -20.34 -25.38 29.08
C THR A 199 -19.63 -26.69 28.69
N PHE A 200 -20.38 -27.81 28.65
CA PHE A 200 -19.84 -29.16 28.43
C PHE A 200 -19.00 -29.33 27.14
N HIS A 201 -19.32 -28.58 26.08
CA HIS A 201 -18.58 -28.58 24.81
C HIS A 201 -17.79 -27.29 24.55
N GLY A 202 -17.73 -26.39 25.53
CA GLY A 202 -17.31 -25.00 25.39
C GLY A 202 -15.84 -24.73 25.04
N ARG A 203 -14.98 -25.76 25.10
CA ARG A 203 -13.53 -25.63 24.92
C ARG A 203 -13.10 -26.11 23.53
N LYS A 204 -12.37 -27.23 23.43
CA LYS A 204 -11.83 -27.77 22.17
C LYS A 204 -12.86 -27.89 21.05
N ARG A 205 -14.07 -28.40 21.33
CA ARG A 205 -15.11 -28.62 20.31
C ARG A 205 -15.63 -27.31 19.73
N VAL A 206 -15.85 -26.30 20.56
CA VAL A 206 -16.24 -24.96 20.10
C VAL A 206 -15.06 -24.27 19.39
N GLY A 207 -13.83 -24.39 19.89
CA GLY A 207 -12.64 -23.88 19.20
C GLY A 207 -12.48 -24.45 17.78
N ALA A 208 -12.62 -25.76 17.62
CA ALA A 208 -12.60 -26.42 16.32
C ALA A 208 -13.80 -26.01 15.43
N ALA A 209 -14.99 -25.85 16.00
CA ALA A 209 -16.16 -25.38 15.25
C ALA A 209 -16.00 -23.94 14.75
N LYS A 210 -15.40 -23.04 15.56
CA LYS A 210 -15.06 -21.68 15.16
C LYS A 210 -14.04 -21.67 14.04
N PHE A 211 -13.00 -22.48 14.16
CA PHE A 211 -11.95 -22.62 13.14
C PHE A 211 -12.53 -23.09 11.79
N LEU A 212 -13.28 -24.19 11.78
CA LEU A 212 -13.91 -24.73 10.57
C LEU A 212 -14.99 -23.80 10.00
N GLY A 213 -15.78 -23.18 10.88
CA GLY A 213 -16.81 -22.21 10.47
C GLY A 213 -16.20 -20.98 9.83
N GLY A 214 -15.08 -20.48 10.35
CA GLY A 214 -14.33 -19.40 9.76
C GLY A 214 -13.71 -19.79 8.40
N LEU A 215 -13.06 -20.94 8.29
CA LEU A 215 -12.55 -21.43 6.99
C LEU A 215 -13.64 -21.53 5.93
N SER A 216 -14.83 -21.98 6.31
CA SER A 216 -15.97 -22.11 5.38
C SER A 216 -16.46 -20.74 4.89
N LEU A 217 -16.58 -19.77 5.80
CA LEU A 217 -16.94 -18.40 5.46
C LEU A 217 -15.84 -17.72 4.62
N LEU A 218 -14.56 -17.93 4.94
CA LEU A 218 -13.44 -17.43 4.17
C LEU A 218 -13.44 -17.99 2.75
N LEU A 219 -13.59 -19.30 2.59
CA LEU A 219 -13.68 -19.96 1.29
C LEU A 219 -14.83 -19.40 0.45
N SER A 220 -16.00 -19.19 1.06
CA SER A 220 -17.14 -18.57 0.34
C SER A 220 -16.84 -17.15 -0.14
N GLY A 221 -16.11 -16.36 0.65
CA GLY A 221 -15.68 -15.01 0.25
C GLY A 221 -14.65 -15.02 -0.87
N ILE A 222 -13.65 -15.92 -0.80
CA ILE A 222 -12.62 -16.08 -1.85
C ILE A 222 -13.28 -16.50 -3.17
N VAL A 223 -14.14 -17.53 -3.14
CA VAL A 223 -14.84 -18.03 -4.33
C VAL A 223 -15.72 -16.94 -4.94
N PHE A 224 -16.43 -16.17 -4.11
CA PHE A 224 -17.26 -15.06 -4.58
C PHE A 224 -16.44 -13.99 -5.30
N LEU A 225 -15.37 -13.48 -4.68
CA LEU A 225 -14.53 -12.44 -5.27
C LEU A 225 -13.80 -12.94 -6.54
N PHE A 226 -13.26 -14.16 -6.49
CA PHE A 226 -12.61 -14.75 -7.64
C PHE A 226 -13.59 -14.99 -8.80
N ALA A 227 -14.84 -15.37 -8.52
CA ALA A 227 -15.88 -15.50 -9.54
C ALA A 227 -16.25 -14.14 -10.16
N CYS A 228 -16.39 -13.08 -9.36
CA CYS A 228 -16.61 -11.72 -9.87
C CYS A 228 -15.44 -11.25 -10.73
N LYS A 229 -14.20 -11.46 -10.26
CA LYS A 229 -12.97 -11.15 -11.01
C LYS A 229 -12.92 -11.89 -12.35
N SER A 230 -13.13 -13.20 -12.30
CA SER A 230 -13.16 -14.07 -13.49
C SER A 230 -14.21 -13.63 -14.48
N PHE A 231 -15.43 -13.33 -14.02
CA PHE A 231 -16.52 -12.89 -14.89
C PHE A 231 -16.19 -11.58 -15.62
N ILE A 232 -15.66 -10.58 -14.91
CA ILE A 232 -15.31 -9.28 -15.51
C ILE A 232 -14.18 -9.44 -16.53
N ILE A 233 -13.09 -10.12 -16.17
CA ILE A 233 -11.92 -10.27 -17.05
C ILE A 233 -12.24 -11.13 -18.28
N LEU A 234 -13.02 -12.20 -18.11
CA LEU A 234 -13.47 -13.04 -19.23
C LEU A 234 -14.39 -12.27 -20.19
N ALA A 235 -15.23 -11.37 -19.67
CA ALA A 235 -16.10 -10.55 -20.48
C ALA A 235 -15.36 -9.43 -21.24
N THR A 236 -14.21 -8.98 -20.74
CA THR A 236 -13.46 -7.85 -21.33
C THR A 236 -12.24 -8.26 -22.14
N TYR A 237 -11.24 -8.91 -21.54
CA TYR A 237 -10.01 -9.29 -22.26
C TYR A 237 -10.11 -10.68 -22.87
N GLY A 238 -10.86 -11.58 -22.24
CA GLY A 238 -10.87 -13.01 -22.59
C GLY A 238 -9.58 -13.72 -22.16
N VAL A 239 -9.51 -15.03 -22.39
CA VAL A 239 -8.38 -15.89 -21.97
C VAL A 239 -7.57 -16.43 -23.15
N GLY A 240 -7.98 -16.14 -24.39
CA GLY A 240 -7.35 -16.72 -25.59
C GLY A 240 -7.62 -18.22 -25.68
N ASP A 241 -6.58 -19.00 -25.96
CA ASP A 241 -6.67 -20.47 -26.02
C ASP A 241 -6.47 -21.11 -24.64
N TRP A 242 -7.53 -21.75 -24.13
CA TRP A 242 -7.50 -22.46 -22.85
C TRP A 242 -6.59 -23.69 -22.84
N ASN A 243 -6.43 -24.34 -24.01
CA ASN A 243 -5.58 -25.52 -24.16
C ASN A 243 -4.17 -25.15 -24.65
N GLY A 244 -3.91 -23.86 -24.87
CA GLY A 244 -2.60 -23.35 -25.21
C GLY A 244 -1.58 -23.64 -24.11
N ALA A 245 -0.31 -23.75 -24.50
CA ALA A 245 0.80 -23.89 -23.58
C ALA A 245 0.95 -22.63 -22.71
N VAL A 246 1.08 -22.79 -21.39
CA VAL A 246 1.30 -21.66 -20.45
C VAL A 246 2.56 -20.88 -20.79
N GLN A 247 3.55 -21.55 -21.38
CA GLN A 247 4.78 -20.94 -21.88
C GLN A 247 4.53 -19.86 -22.94
N SER A 248 3.37 -19.88 -23.61
CA SER A 248 2.96 -18.86 -24.58
C SER A 248 2.52 -17.54 -23.93
N VAL A 249 2.16 -17.59 -22.65
CA VAL A 249 1.74 -16.42 -21.89
C VAL A 249 2.99 -15.71 -21.37
N TYR A 250 3.18 -14.45 -21.74
CA TYR A 250 4.21 -13.61 -21.11
C TYR A 250 3.72 -13.20 -19.70
N PRO A 251 4.51 -13.35 -18.62
CA PRO A 251 5.94 -13.68 -18.54
C PRO A 251 6.27 -15.17 -18.22
N TYR A 252 5.35 -16.12 -18.40
CA TYR A 252 5.47 -17.51 -17.93
C TYR A 252 6.31 -18.46 -18.82
N GLY A 253 7.18 -17.96 -19.69
CA GLY A 253 8.05 -18.84 -20.51
C GLY A 253 9.00 -19.69 -19.68
N SER A 254 9.38 -19.23 -18.49
CA SER A 254 10.21 -20.03 -17.58
C SER A 254 9.43 -21.13 -16.84
N CYS A 255 8.12 -21.27 -17.03
CA CYS A 255 7.35 -22.35 -16.41
C CYS A 255 7.88 -23.73 -16.86
N ARG A 256 8.34 -24.52 -15.90
CA ARG A 256 8.85 -25.88 -16.15
C ARG A 256 7.75 -26.85 -16.59
N TYR A 257 6.53 -26.64 -16.10
CA TYR A 257 5.46 -27.61 -16.30
C TYR A 257 4.87 -27.43 -17.70
N GLY A 258 4.86 -28.49 -18.52
CA GLY A 258 4.14 -28.52 -19.80
C GLY A 258 2.64 -28.64 -19.56
N ILE A 259 2.04 -27.61 -18.95
CA ILE A 259 0.63 -27.55 -18.57
C ILE A 259 -0.12 -26.56 -19.45
N CYS A 260 -1.43 -26.78 -19.57
CA CYS A 260 -2.33 -25.90 -20.29
C CYS A 260 -2.70 -24.67 -19.46
N VAL A 261 -3.17 -23.61 -20.12
CA VAL A 261 -3.60 -22.36 -19.46
C VAL A 261 -4.64 -22.61 -18.36
N TRP A 262 -5.64 -23.47 -18.61
CA TRP A 262 -6.67 -23.77 -17.60
C TRP A 262 -6.11 -24.50 -16.38
N GLU A 263 -5.15 -25.43 -16.57
CA GLU A 263 -4.50 -26.17 -15.48
C GLU A 263 -3.71 -25.23 -14.58
N PHE A 264 -2.99 -24.29 -15.20
CA PHE A 264 -2.27 -23.24 -14.49
C PHE A 264 -3.20 -22.35 -13.66
N LEU A 265 -4.31 -21.89 -14.23
CA LEU A 265 -5.28 -21.07 -13.49
C LEU A 265 -5.90 -21.82 -12.31
N VAL A 266 -6.17 -23.12 -12.45
CA VAL A 266 -6.67 -23.96 -11.35
C VAL A 266 -5.61 -24.12 -10.26
N LEU A 267 -4.36 -24.41 -10.62
CA LEU A 267 -3.26 -24.52 -9.66
C LEU A 267 -2.98 -23.19 -8.95
N ALA A 268 -3.04 -22.08 -9.68
CA ALA A 268 -2.94 -20.73 -9.12
C ALA A 268 -4.05 -20.46 -8.09
N ALA A 269 -5.31 -20.81 -8.42
CA ALA A 269 -6.43 -20.66 -7.50
C ALA A 269 -6.28 -21.53 -6.23
N ILE A 270 -5.82 -22.78 -6.38
CA ILE A 270 -5.55 -23.68 -5.24
C ILE A 270 -4.46 -23.10 -4.35
N GLY A 271 -3.35 -22.62 -4.94
CA GLY A 271 -2.26 -21.98 -4.20
C GLY A 271 -2.73 -20.77 -3.40
N ARG A 272 -3.56 -19.89 -3.99
CA ARG A 272 -4.15 -18.75 -3.27
C ARG A 272 -5.05 -19.17 -2.11
N ILE A 273 -5.90 -20.19 -2.31
CA ILE A 273 -6.78 -20.69 -1.25
C ILE A 273 -5.95 -21.23 -0.08
N MET A 274 -4.89 -22.00 -0.38
CA MET A 274 -3.96 -22.50 0.63
C MET A 274 -3.29 -21.35 1.40
N ALA A 275 -2.88 -20.28 0.71
CA ALA A 275 -2.26 -19.10 1.32
C ALA A 275 -3.19 -18.42 2.30
N TYR A 276 -4.44 -18.19 1.89
CA TYR A 276 -5.46 -17.63 2.77
C TYR A 276 -5.78 -18.52 3.96
N PHE A 277 -5.75 -19.85 3.80
CA PHE A 277 -5.95 -20.78 4.90
C PHE A 277 -4.78 -20.76 5.88
N ALA A 278 -3.55 -20.69 5.39
CA ALA A 278 -2.35 -20.52 6.19
C ALA A 278 -2.40 -19.22 7.01
N PHE A 279 -2.72 -18.08 6.37
CA PHE A 279 -2.94 -16.82 7.06
C PHE A 279 -4.05 -16.92 8.11
N TYR A 280 -5.17 -17.56 7.78
CA TYR A 280 -6.28 -17.73 8.71
C TYR A 280 -5.86 -18.55 9.94
N ALA A 281 -5.06 -19.60 9.76
CA ALA A 281 -4.57 -20.42 10.86
C ALA A 281 -3.68 -19.63 11.83
N VAL A 282 -2.75 -18.82 11.32
CA VAL A 282 -1.90 -17.95 12.15
C VAL A 282 -2.73 -16.90 12.87
N LEU A 283 -3.63 -16.21 12.17
CA LEU A 283 -4.44 -15.17 12.78
C LEU A 283 -5.41 -15.74 13.81
N PHE A 284 -5.98 -16.92 13.57
CA PHE A 284 -6.78 -17.63 14.57
C PHE A 284 -5.95 -18.02 15.79
N PHE A 285 -4.72 -18.51 15.61
CA PHE A 285 -3.79 -18.79 16.70
C PHE A 285 -3.47 -17.53 17.51
N LEU A 286 -3.11 -16.43 16.86
CA LEU A 286 -2.86 -15.14 17.51
C LEU A 286 -4.09 -14.67 18.28
N ALA A 287 -5.28 -14.76 17.68
CA ALA A 287 -6.54 -14.39 18.32
C ALA A 287 -6.84 -15.27 19.54
N ALA A 288 -6.54 -16.56 19.49
CA ALA A 288 -6.73 -17.50 20.60
C ALA A 288 -5.72 -17.26 21.73
N PHE A 289 -4.46 -16.97 21.40
CA PHE A 289 -3.37 -16.76 22.35
C PHE A 289 -3.42 -15.38 23.03
N ILE A 290 -3.72 -14.33 22.27
CA ILE A 290 -3.72 -12.95 22.75
C ILE A 290 -5.00 -12.64 23.52
N LYS A 291 -4.87 -12.02 24.70
CA LYS A 291 -6.00 -11.69 25.57
C LYS A 291 -6.69 -10.37 25.26
N ARG A 292 -5.92 -9.37 24.80
CA ARG A 292 -6.42 -8.01 24.55
C ARG A 292 -6.59 -7.80 23.05
N GLY A 293 -7.76 -7.31 22.64
CA GLY A 293 -8.04 -7.02 21.24
C GLY A 293 -6.97 -6.13 20.59
N VAL A 294 -6.67 -4.96 21.16
CA VAL A 294 -5.66 -4.03 20.64
C VAL A 294 -4.32 -4.71 20.31
N VAL A 295 -3.84 -5.58 21.21
CA VAL A 295 -2.58 -6.32 20.99
C VAL A 295 -2.70 -7.30 19.82
N PHE A 296 -3.85 -7.97 19.67
CA PHE A 296 -4.11 -8.87 18.55
C PHE A 296 -4.05 -8.13 17.21
N TYR A 297 -4.69 -6.96 17.08
CA TYR A 297 -4.65 -6.19 15.83
C TYR A 297 -3.26 -5.65 15.51
N CYS A 298 -2.54 -5.15 16.52
CA CYS A 298 -1.14 -4.76 16.34
C CYS A 298 -0.29 -5.94 15.87
N SER A 299 -0.48 -7.13 16.47
CA SER A 299 0.20 -8.35 16.04
C SER A 299 -0.18 -8.78 14.61
N CYS A 300 -1.44 -8.64 14.20
CA CYS A 300 -1.86 -8.91 12.82
C CYS A 300 -1.16 -7.96 11.84
N GLY A 301 -1.15 -6.65 12.13
CA GLY A 301 -0.52 -5.66 11.28
C GLY A 301 1.00 -5.86 11.18
N ILE A 302 1.67 -6.14 12.30
CA ILE A 302 3.11 -6.46 12.31
C ILE A 302 3.38 -7.73 11.51
N PHE A 303 2.58 -8.79 11.71
CA PHE A 303 2.77 -10.05 11.00
C PHE A 303 2.60 -9.88 9.48
N LEU A 304 1.47 -9.33 9.03
CA LEU A 304 1.21 -9.10 7.60
C LEU A 304 2.23 -8.10 7.00
N GLY A 305 2.65 -7.09 7.76
CA GLY A 305 3.67 -6.12 7.32
C GLY A 305 5.05 -6.75 7.17
N LEU A 306 5.46 -7.62 8.10
CA LEU A 306 6.73 -8.35 8.00
C LEU A 306 6.73 -9.34 6.83
N GLU A 307 5.63 -10.06 6.61
CA GLU A 307 5.47 -10.90 5.42
C GLU A 307 5.61 -10.05 4.14
N GLY A 308 4.97 -8.87 4.10
CA GLY A 308 5.11 -7.92 2.98
C GLY A 308 6.55 -7.50 2.73
N ILE A 309 7.21 -6.99 3.77
CA ILE A 309 8.60 -6.51 3.69
C ILE A 309 9.54 -7.64 3.27
N PHE A 310 9.40 -8.85 3.82
CA PHE A 310 10.26 -9.97 3.47
C PHE A 310 10.06 -10.43 2.03
N SER A 311 8.89 -10.23 1.42
CA SER A 311 8.66 -10.58 0.02
C SER A 311 9.41 -9.66 -0.95
N VAL A 312 9.64 -8.40 -0.55
CA VAL A 312 10.23 -7.37 -1.41
C VAL A 312 11.73 -7.17 -1.13
N VAL A 313 12.13 -7.12 0.15
CA VAL A 313 13.48 -6.70 0.56
C VAL A 313 14.49 -7.85 0.57
N VAL A 314 14.06 -9.08 0.80
CA VAL A 314 14.99 -10.22 0.95
C VAL A 314 15.39 -10.74 -0.42
N GLU A 315 16.66 -10.54 -0.77
CA GLU A 315 17.26 -11.11 -1.98
C GLU A 315 17.30 -12.65 -1.93
N GLU A 316 17.00 -13.26 -3.07
CA GLU A 316 16.80 -14.71 -3.22
C GLU A 316 18.06 -15.52 -2.91
N TYR A 317 19.26 -14.97 -3.17
CA TYR A 317 20.55 -15.64 -2.99
C TYR A 317 21.26 -15.26 -1.67
N SER A 318 20.60 -14.50 -0.80
CA SER A 318 21.18 -14.11 0.49
C SER A 318 21.22 -15.29 1.48
N TRP A 319 22.08 -15.24 2.51
CA TRP A 319 22.07 -16.20 3.64
C TRP A 319 20.70 -16.26 4.34
N VAL A 320 19.92 -15.19 4.23
CA VAL A 320 18.57 -15.06 4.81
C VAL A 320 17.47 -15.41 3.79
N GLY A 321 17.83 -15.79 2.56
CA GLY A 321 16.91 -16.14 1.47
C GLY A 321 15.94 -17.27 1.82
N PHE A 322 16.30 -18.14 2.77
CA PHE A 322 15.38 -19.15 3.29
C PHE A 322 14.13 -18.55 3.95
N LEU A 323 14.20 -17.35 4.54
CA LEU A 323 13.02 -16.66 5.12
C LEU A 323 12.03 -16.24 4.03
N ARG A 324 12.51 -15.90 2.83
CA ARG A 324 11.64 -15.65 1.68
C ARG A 324 10.92 -16.91 1.22
N SER A 325 11.52 -18.09 1.42
CA SER A 325 10.86 -19.37 1.12
C SER A 325 9.72 -19.73 2.09
N PHE A 326 9.72 -19.18 3.32
CA PHE A 326 8.63 -19.34 4.29
C PHE A 326 7.50 -18.32 4.14
N ASN A 327 7.73 -17.30 3.31
CA ASN A 327 6.77 -16.23 3.11
C ASN A 327 5.51 -16.76 2.40
N VAL A 328 4.34 -16.37 2.89
CA VAL A 328 3.05 -16.83 2.34
C VAL A 328 2.57 -15.89 1.20
N ILE A 329 3.05 -14.66 1.13
CA ILE A 329 2.66 -13.68 0.10
C ILE A 329 3.02 -14.12 -1.33
N PRO A 330 4.18 -14.72 -1.62
CA PRO A 330 4.47 -15.27 -2.95
C PRO A 330 3.36 -16.19 -3.48
N PHE A 331 2.64 -16.94 -2.63
CA PHE A 331 1.54 -17.79 -3.07
C PHE A 331 0.28 -17.04 -3.50
N LEU A 332 0.10 -15.80 -3.03
CA LEU A 332 -0.93 -14.93 -3.55
C LEU A 332 -0.60 -14.49 -5.00
N ASN A 333 0.69 -14.48 -5.36
CA ASN A 333 1.16 -14.21 -6.70
C ASN A 333 1.64 -15.49 -7.42
N SER A 334 0.73 -16.11 -8.17
CA SER A 334 1.02 -17.37 -8.88
C SER A 334 2.17 -17.29 -9.88
N ASP A 335 2.52 -16.09 -10.35
CA ASP A 335 3.69 -15.81 -11.18
C ASP A 335 4.98 -16.29 -10.52
N THR A 336 5.09 -16.12 -9.20
CA THR A 336 6.34 -16.36 -8.47
C THR A 336 6.56 -17.83 -8.14
N VAL A 337 5.48 -18.59 -7.90
CA VAL A 337 5.57 -19.98 -7.45
C VAL A 337 5.55 -20.96 -8.63
N ILE A 338 4.65 -20.75 -9.60
CA ILE A 338 4.46 -21.68 -10.73
C ILE A 338 4.99 -21.08 -12.03
N GLY A 339 4.82 -19.77 -12.22
CA GLY A 339 5.22 -19.07 -13.45
C GLY A 339 6.74 -18.94 -13.65
N LYS A 340 7.53 -19.08 -12.58
CA LYS A 340 9.00 -18.95 -12.58
C LYS A 340 9.73 -20.27 -12.33
N TYR A 341 10.78 -20.54 -13.10
CA TYR A 341 11.69 -21.63 -12.79
C TYR A 341 12.61 -21.26 -11.63
N GLN A 342 12.40 -21.90 -10.47
CA GLN A 342 13.27 -21.68 -9.31
C GLN A 342 13.56 -22.99 -8.58
N ASN A 343 14.84 -23.25 -8.35
CA ASN A 343 15.31 -24.35 -7.52
C ASN A 343 15.75 -23.83 -6.16
N VAL A 344 15.36 -24.54 -5.10
CA VAL A 344 15.78 -24.27 -3.72
C VAL A 344 16.67 -25.40 -3.20
N ASN A 345 17.69 -25.03 -2.43
CA ASN A 345 18.62 -25.97 -1.84
C ASN A 345 18.00 -26.66 -0.61
N VAL A 346 17.55 -27.91 -0.79
CA VAL A 346 17.04 -28.76 0.29
C VAL A 346 18.07 -29.85 0.56
N PHE A 347 18.82 -29.73 1.66
CA PHE A 347 19.86 -30.69 2.06
C PHE A 347 20.87 -31.03 0.93
N ARG A 348 21.34 -30.03 0.18
CA ARG A 348 22.25 -30.18 -0.98
C ARG A 348 21.64 -30.86 -2.21
N TYR A 349 20.31 -30.92 -2.30
CA TYR A 349 19.57 -31.29 -3.50
C TYR A 349 18.76 -30.10 -4.02
N PRO A 350 18.82 -29.79 -5.33
CA PRO A 350 18.02 -28.75 -5.95
C PRO A 350 16.57 -29.22 -6.08
N ALA A 351 15.74 -28.91 -5.08
CA ALA A 351 14.32 -29.19 -5.11
C ALA A 351 13.57 -28.05 -5.81
N ASP A 352 12.47 -28.37 -6.49
CA ASP A 352 11.67 -27.37 -7.18
C ASP A 352 10.91 -26.52 -6.16
N TYR A 353 10.99 -25.19 -6.27
CA TYR A 353 10.29 -24.29 -5.36
C TYR A 353 8.77 -24.53 -5.42
N ALA A 354 8.22 -24.75 -6.62
CA ALA A 354 6.81 -25.04 -6.83
C ALA A 354 6.32 -26.30 -6.09
N PHE A 355 7.23 -27.23 -5.73
CA PHE A 355 6.92 -28.41 -4.93
C PHE A 355 7.20 -28.22 -3.44
N VAL A 356 8.33 -27.61 -3.09
CA VAL A 356 8.75 -27.44 -1.70
C VAL A 356 7.82 -26.48 -0.97
N ALA A 357 7.42 -25.40 -1.64
CA ALA A 357 6.67 -24.33 -1.01
C ALA A 357 5.28 -24.83 -0.53
N PRO A 358 4.43 -25.51 -1.34
CA PRO A 358 3.15 -26.05 -0.86
C PRO A 358 3.30 -27.04 0.31
N VAL A 359 4.39 -27.82 0.36
CA VAL A 359 4.65 -28.74 1.48
C VAL A 359 4.92 -27.98 2.78
N ILE A 360 5.72 -26.90 2.71
CA ILE A 360 5.96 -26.01 3.85
C ILE A 360 4.65 -25.39 4.32
N GLU A 361 3.84 -24.91 3.38
CA GLU A 361 2.56 -24.26 3.65
C GLU A 361 1.54 -25.21 4.31
N ILE A 362 1.41 -26.44 3.82
CA ILE A 362 0.55 -27.46 4.42
C ILE A 362 1.00 -27.78 5.86
N CYS A 363 2.32 -27.95 6.06
CA CYS A 363 2.89 -28.15 7.39
C CYS A 363 2.59 -26.95 8.31
N PHE A 364 2.79 -25.74 7.80
CA PHE A 364 2.54 -24.49 8.51
C PHE A 364 1.07 -24.36 8.92
N PHE A 365 0.15 -24.57 7.97
CA PHE A 365 -1.29 -24.61 8.22
C PHE A 365 -1.65 -25.64 9.30
N ALA A 366 -1.14 -26.87 9.20
CA ALA A 366 -1.44 -27.94 10.15
C ALA A 366 -0.95 -27.58 11.58
N VAL A 367 0.27 -27.07 11.70
CA VAL A 367 0.86 -26.65 12.99
C VAL A 367 0.07 -25.51 13.61
N PHE A 368 -0.18 -24.43 12.87
CA PHE A 368 -0.90 -23.27 13.42
C PHE A 368 -2.38 -23.56 13.70
N SER A 369 -3.02 -24.45 12.93
CA SER A 369 -4.36 -24.95 13.23
C SER A 369 -4.40 -25.69 14.57
N ALA A 370 -3.46 -26.61 14.79
CA ALA A 370 -3.34 -27.34 16.04
C ALA A 370 -3.03 -26.41 17.21
N LEU A 371 -2.07 -25.48 17.05
CA LEU A 371 -1.71 -24.48 18.06
C LEU A 371 -2.88 -23.55 18.37
N GLY A 372 -3.65 -23.12 17.38
CA GLY A 372 -4.81 -22.25 17.57
C GLY A 372 -5.94 -22.92 18.34
N ILE A 373 -6.29 -24.16 17.98
CA ILE A 373 -7.30 -24.95 18.70
C ILE A 373 -6.83 -25.25 20.12
N TYR A 374 -5.56 -25.66 20.30
CA TYR A 374 -4.96 -25.92 21.60
C TYR A 374 -4.93 -24.65 22.46
N SER A 375 -4.54 -23.51 21.90
CA SER A 375 -4.51 -22.22 22.60
C SER A 375 -5.90 -21.76 23.02
N PHE A 376 -6.92 -22.03 22.21
CA PHE A 376 -8.32 -21.76 22.56
C PHE A 376 -8.78 -22.65 23.71
N GLU A 377 -8.49 -23.95 23.65
CA GLU A 377 -8.79 -24.92 24.71
C GLU A 377 -8.09 -24.58 26.03
N CYS A 378 -6.81 -24.25 25.95
CA CYS A 378 -5.96 -23.87 27.08
C CYS A 378 -6.10 -22.40 27.48
N CYS A 379 -7.01 -21.64 26.86
CA CYS A 379 -7.36 -20.27 27.27
C CYS A 379 -8.10 -20.34 28.62
N ILE A 380 -7.34 -20.63 29.68
CA ILE A 380 -7.80 -20.77 31.05
C ILE A 380 -7.79 -19.36 31.66
N GLU A 381 -8.90 -18.65 31.46
CA GLU A 381 -9.21 -17.44 32.22
C GLU A 381 -9.42 -17.74 33.73
N LEU A 382 -9.51 -19.03 34.12
CA LEU A 382 -9.63 -19.44 35.53
C LEU A 382 -8.42 -19.08 36.41
N LYS A 383 -7.25 -18.74 35.84
CA LYS A 383 -6.14 -18.19 36.64
C LYS A 383 -6.46 -16.82 37.26
N GLU A 384 -7.52 -16.15 36.81
CA GLU A 384 -8.06 -14.97 37.49
C GLU A 384 -9.00 -15.29 38.65
N ILE A 385 -9.47 -16.53 38.78
CA ILE A 385 -10.43 -16.95 39.83
C ILE A 385 -9.72 -17.58 41.04
N SER A 386 -8.51 -18.11 40.89
CA SER A 386 -7.81 -18.78 42.00
C SER A 386 -7.05 -17.80 42.91
N PHE A 387 -7.56 -17.61 44.13
CA PHE A 387 -6.90 -17.41 45.45
C PHE A 387 -5.78 -16.35 45.61
N LEU A 388 -4.89 -16.17 44.63
CA LEU A 388 -3.77 -15.22 44.62
C LEU A 388 -4.21 -13.76 44.39
N LYS A 389 -5.31 -13.50 43.67
CA LYS A 389 -5.93 -12.15 43.59
C LYS A 389 -6.43 -11.68 44.97
N LYS A 390 -6.96 -12.55 45.83
CA LYS A 390 -7.43 -12.17 47.20
C LYS A 390 -6.33 -11.60 48.10
N LYS A 391 -5.06 -11.91 47.84
CA LYS A 391 -3.90 -11.35 48.57
C LYS A 391 -3.43 -10.04 47.91
N ARG A 392 -3.35 -10.00 46.58
CA ARG A 392 -2.95 -8.82 45.80
C ARG A 392 -4.00 -7.70 45.81
N ASP A 393 -5.28 -8.04 45.82
CA ASP A 393 -6.39 -7.09 45.88
C ASP A 393 -6.61 -6.57 47.31
N ARG A 394 -6.27 -7.34 48.35
CA ARG A 394 -6.15 -6.79 49.71
C ARG A 394 -5.01 -5.78 49.82
N ILE A 395 -3.84 -6.10 49.26
CA ILE A 395 -2.70 -5.18 49.22
C ILE A 395 -3.02 -3.95 48.36
N ARG A 396 -3.68 -4.12 47.21
CA ARG A 396 -4.15 -2.99 46.37
C ARG A 396 -5.29 -2.22 47.01
N HIS A 397 -6.19 -2.83 47.75
CA HIS A 397 -7.25 -2.11 48.47
C HIS A 397 -6.64 -1.33 49.64
N TYR A 398 -5.64 -1.87 50.34
CA TYR A 398 -4.91 -1.16 51.37
C TYR A 398 -4.05 -0.03 50.77
N ALA A 399 -3.37 -0.29 49.65
CA ALA A 399 -2.61 0.70 48.90
C ALA A 399 -3.53 1.75 48.24
N ALA A 400 -4.71 1.39 47.76
CA ALA A 400 -5.72 2.30 47.22
C ALA A 400 -6.34 3.12 48.35
N CYS A 401 -6.59 2.55 49.53
CA CYS A 401 -6.98 3.32 50.71
C CYS A 401 -5.87 4.30 51.12
N LEU A 402 -4.59 3.90 51.07
CA LEU A 402 -3.45 4.79 51.34
C LEU A 402 -3.27 5.86 50.26
N VAL A 403 -3.48 5.53 48.98
CA VAL A 403 -3.43 6.47 47.85
C VAL A 403 -4.63 7.42 47.89
N CYS A 404 -5.85 6.96 48.16
CA CYS A 404 -7.03 7.81 48.39
C CYS A 404 -6.82 8.74 49.60
N ARG A 405 -6.15 8.27 50.66
CA ARG A 405 -5.82 9.06 51.86
C ARG A 405 -4.67 10.07 51.60
N ARG A 406 -3.76 9.78 50.66
CA ARG A 406 -2.70 10.70 50.19
C ARG A 406 -3.22 11.68 49.12
N GLU A 407 -4.11 11.26 48.24
CA GLU A 407 -4.80 12.07 47.21
C GLU A 407 -5.77 13.06 47.87
N SER A 408 -6.50 12.66 48.93
CA SER A 408 -7.31 13.60 49.73
C SER A 408 -6.47 14.68 50.43
N ARG A 409 -5.16 14.47 50.61
CA ARG A 409 -4.22 15.42 51.21
C ARG A 409 -3.53 16.30 50.15
N SER A 410 -3.60 15.93 48.87
CA SER A 410 -3.04 16.65 47.72
C SER A 410 -4.10 17.51 47.02
N ARG A 411 -4.99 18.18 47.77
CA ARG A 411 -6.01 19.11 47.22
C ARG A 411 -5.46 20.52 46.95
N HIS A 412 -4.30 20.62 46.31
CA HIS A 412 -3.76 21.91 45.82
C HIS A 412 -3.86 22.07 44.30
N CYS A 413 -4.39 21.08 43.58
CA CYS A 413 -4.64 21.16 42.14
C CYS A 413 -6.15 21.26 41.87
N PRO A 414 -6.59 22.07 40.89
CA PRO A 414 -7.98 22.10 40.47
C PRO A 414 -8.43 20.70 40.00
N ASP A 415 -9.64 20.27 40.42
CA ASP A 415 -10.22 18.96 40.05
C ASP A 415 -10.20 18.69 38.52
N SER A 416 -10.29 19.75 37.71
CA SER A 416 -10.27 19.67 36.24
C SER A 416 -8.91 19.25 35.67
N VAL A 417 -7.81 19.80 36.20
CA VAL A 417 -6.43 19.49 35.76
C VAL A 417 -6.08 18.05 36.13
N PHE A 418 -6.51 17.63 37.32
CA PHE A 418 -6.31 16.26 37.80
C PHE A 418 -7.10 15.24 36.97
N LEU A 419 -8.36 15.53 36.63
CA LEU A 419 -9.18 14.64 35.80
C LEU A 419 -8.66 14.56 34.36
N PHE A 420 -8.19 15.68 33.79
CA PHE A 420 -7.57 15.72 32.47
C PHE A 420 -6.36 14.77 32.39
N GLY A 421 -5.43 14.85 33.36
CA GLY A 421 -4.27 13.95 33.39
C GLY A 421 -4.64 12.47 33.55
N LYS A 422 -5.70 12.15 34.33
CA LYS A 422 -6.19 10.77 34.49
C LYS A 422 -6.81 10.22 33.21
N GLU A 423 -7.55 11.04 32.48
CA GLU A 423 -8.11 10.67 31.17
C GLU A 423 -7.00 10.44 30.13
N LEU A 424 -5.99 11.32 30.09
CA LEU A 424 -4.82 11.16 29.22
C LEU A 424 -4.08 9.85 29.53
N LYS A 425 -3.81 9.57 30.82
CA LYS A 425 -3.16 8.33 31.27
C LYS A 425 -3.94 7.08 30.87
N LYS A 426 -5.27 7.13 30.92
CA LYS A 426 -6.14 6.01 30.53
C LYS A 426 -5.97 5.65 29.05
N VAL A 427 -5.97 6.66 28.17
CA VAL A 427 -5.83 6.47 26.72
C VAL A 427 -4.43 5.97 26.37
N TRP A 428 -3.38 6.66 26.83
CA TRP A 428 -2.00 6.35 26.44
C TRP A 428 -1.46 5.05 27.05
N ILE A 429 -1.68 4.84 28.36
CA ILE A 429 -1.10 3.71 29.10
C ILE A 429 -2.10 2.57 29.28
N GLY A 430 -3.35 2.88 29.62
CA GLY A 430 -4.40 1.88 29.87
C GLY A 430 -4.74 1.08 28.61
N GLU A 431 -5.18 1.82 27.58
CA GLU A 431 -5.61 1.27 26.28
C GLU A 431 -4.46 1.06 25.29
N LYS A 432 -3.22 1.22 25.74
CA LYS A 432 -2.03 1.06 24.90
C LYS A 432 -2.03 2.03 23.71
N GLY A 433 -2.63 3.21 23.83
CA GLY A 433 -2.56 4.26 22.83
C GLY A 433 -1.10 4.64 22.49
N LEU A 434 -0.19 4.58 23.45
CA LEU A 434 1.25 4.75 23.21
C LEU A 434 1.81 3.71 22.24
N LEU A 435 1.41 2.45 22.36
CA LEU A 435 1.86 1.39 21.47
C LEU A 435 1.34 1.63 20.05
N LEU A 436 0.07 2.00 19.91
CA LEU A 436 -0.52 2.32 18.61
C LEU A 436 0.16 3.52 17.96
N PHE A 437 0.46 4.55 18.74
CA PHE A 437 1.20 5.73 18.28
C PHE A 437 2.64 5.38 17.86
N LEU A 438 3.36 4.57 18.64
CA LEU A 438 4.72 4.12 18.30
C LEU A 438 4.75 3.24 17.05
N ILE A 439 3.75 2.38 16.85
CA ILE A 439 3.61 1.59 15.61
C ILE A 439 3.35 2.52 14.42
N GLY A 440 2.48 3.53 14.60
CA GLY A 440 2.25 4.54 13.56
C GLY A 440 3.52 5.30 13.19
N LEU A 441 4.33 5.68 14.18
CA LEU A 441 5.65 6.29 13.97
C LEU A 441 6.62 5.38 13.23
N LEU A 442 6.67 4.09 13.59
CA LEU A 442 7.51 3.12 12.92
C LEU A 442 7.06 2.91 11.46
N PHE A 443 5.75 2.88 11.21
CA PHE A 443 5.21 2.80 9.85
C PHE A 443 5.53 4.05 9.04
N LEU A 444 5.41 5.24 9.63
CA LEU A 444 5.88 6.50 9.02
C LEU A 444 7.36 6.39 8.67
N PHE A 445 8.20 5.90 9.59
CA PHE A 445 9.64 5.74 9.34
C PHE A 445 9.96 4.77 8.21
N PHE A 446 9.26 3.63 8.10
CA PHE A 446 9.49 2.67 7.01
C PHE A 446 8.93 3.12 5.66
N LEU A 447 7.82 3.87 5.65
CA LEU A 447 7.25 4.43 4.43
C LEU A 447 7.90 5.74 4.02
N TYR A 448 8.72 6.31 4.88
CA TYR A 448 9.46 7.52 4.61
C TYR A 448 10.55 7.22 3.57
N SER A 449 10.34 7.72 2.37
CA SER A 449 11.38 7.85 1.36
C SER A 449 11.90 9.28 1.43
N PRO A 450 13.21 9.50 1.67
CA PRO A 450 13.76 10.85 1.55
C PRO A 450 13.49 11.34 0.12
N LEU A 451 12.90 12.53 0.01
CA LEU A 451 12.75 13.18 -1.29
C LEU A 451 14.14 13.52 -1.81
N GLU A 452 14.50 12.93 -2.95
CA GLU A 452 15.62 13.38 -3.75
C GLU A 452 15.13 14.46 -4.72
N GLU A 453 16.03 15.34 -5.15
CA GLU A 453 15.75 16.28 -6.24
C GLU A 453 15.44 15.47 -7.51
N SER A 454 14.16 15.37 -7.88
CA SER A 454 13.78 14.85 -9.18
C SER A 454 13.96 15.99 -10.18
N PHE A 455 14.81 15.81 -11.19
CA PHE A 455 14.81 16.65 -12.37
C PHE A 455 14.28 15.81 -13.51
N LEU A 456 13.14 16.23 -14.08
CA LEU A 456 12.49 15.50 -15.16
C LEU A 456 13.25 15.70 -16.48
N ASP A 457 13.96 16.82 -16.61
CA ASP A 457 14.62 17.24 -17.84
C ASP A 457 15.89 18.07 -17.56
N LYS A 458 16.82 18.09 -18.53
CA LYS A 458 18.04 18.92 -18.48
C LYS A 458 17.71 20.41 -18.35
N ASP A 459 16.64 20.85 -19.02
CA ASP A 459 16.18 22.23 -18.98
C ASP A 459 15.77 22.66 -17.57
N GLU A 460 15.19 21.74 -16.80
CA GLU A 460 14.76 21.98 -15.41
C GLU A 460 15.97 22.17 -14.46
N ILE A 461 17.07 21.45 -14.72
CA ILE A 461 18.33 21.61 -13.99
C ILE A 461 18.86 23.04 -14.20
N TYR A 462 18.92 23.50 -15.45
CA TYR A 462 19.39 24.85 -15.74
C TYR A 462 18.44 25.94 -15.23
N TYR A 463 17.14 25.74 -15.36
CA TYR A 463 16.13 26.63 -14.78
C TYR A 463 16.31 26.78 -13.26
N SER A 464 16.41 25.67 -12.53
CA SER A 464 16.62 25.69 -11.07
C SER A 464 17.91 26.42 -10.69
N HIS A 465 18.99 26.22 -11.45
CA HIS A 465 20.27 26.91 -11.24
C HIS A 465 20.12 28.44 -11.30
N TYR A 466 19.47 28.96 -12.34
CA TYR A 466 19.25 30.41 -12.49
C TYR A 466 18.31 30.96 -11.41
N MET A 467 17.22 30.26 -11.11
CA MET A 467 16.24 30.72 -10.12
C MET A 467 16.77 30.72 -8.68
N LEU A 468 17.55 29.70 -8.30
CA LEU A 468 18.19 29.66 -6.97
C LEU A 468 19.28 30.73 -6.85
N LYS A 469 20.06 30.98 -7.91
CA LYS A 469 21.07 32.05 -7.93
C LYS A 469 20.47 33.45 -7.78
N LEU A 470 19.30 33.68 -8.37
CA LEU A 470 18.65 35.00 -8.40
C LEU A 470 17.54 35.17 -7.35
N GLN A 471 17.34 34.18 -6.48
CA GLN A 471 16.27 34.13 -5.48
C GLN A 471 16.24 35.40 -4.58
N GLY A 472 15.05 35.77 -4.13
CA GLY A 472 14.84 36.93 -3.24
C GLY A 472 14.32 38.15 -3.99
N LYS A 473 14.49 39.36 -3.43
CA LYS A 473 13.85 40.56 -3.98
C LYS A 473 14.22 40.82 -5.44
N TYR A 474 13.23 41.27 -6.20
CA TYR A 474 13.38 41.75 -7.57
C TYR A 474 14.34 42.96 -7.61
N SER A 475 15.20 43.00 -8.62
CA SER A 475 16.09 44.12 -8.95
C SER A 475 16.30 44.16 -10.46
N GLU A 476 16.36 45.35 -11.05
CA GLU A 476 16.65 45.53 -12.48
C GLU A 476 18.01 44.92 -12.86
N GLU A 477 18.97 44.90 -11.94
CA GLU A 477 20.29 44.27 -12.15
C GLU A 477 20.19 42.76 -12.40
N LYS A 478 19.24 42.08 -11.74
CA LYS A 478 19.01 40.64 -11.91
C LYS A 478 18.36 40.33 -13.26
N MET A 479 17.45 41.19 -13.73
CA MET A 479 16.88 41.09 -15.07
C MET A 479 17.94 41.34 -16.14
N ALA A 480 18.77 42.37 -15.97
CA ALA A 480 19.87 42.66 -16.89
C ALA A 480 20.84 41.48 -17.00
N TYR A 481 21.15 40.80 -15.88
CA TYR A 481 21.97 39.59 -15.87
C TYR A 481 21.37 38.47 -16.74
N LEU A 482 20.07 38.19 -16.63
CA LEU A 482 19.42 37.15 -17.44
C LEU A 482 19.45 37.47 -18.94
N TYR A 483 19.19 38.74 -19.31
CA TYR A 483 19.23 39.16 -20.71
C TYR A 483 20.64 39.14 -21.30
N GLN A 484 21.65 39.54 -20.52
CA GLN A 484 23.04 39.47 -20.94
C GLN A 484 23.46 38.01 -21.18
N GLU A 485 23.13 37.11 -20.26
CA GLU A 485 23.43 35.68 -20.40
C GLU A 485 22.71 35.08 -21.63
N ARG A 486 21.48 35.53 -21.94
CA ARG A 486 20.76 35.10 -23.14
C ARG A 486 21.50 35.51 -24.41
N GLU A 487 21.90 36.78 -24.50
CA GLU A 487 22.63 37.30 -25.66
C GLU A 487 23.96 36.57 -25.87
N GLU A 488 24.68 36.27 -24.78
CA GLU A 488 25.93 35.49 -24.84
C GLU A 488 25.69 34.04 -25.35
N LEU A 489 24.62 33.38 -24.92
CA LEU A 489 24.29 32.01 -25.36
C LEU A 489 23.74 31.94 -26.79
N GLU A 490 22.91 32.91 -27.20
CA GLU A 490 22.41 33.02 -28.58
C GLU A 490 23.55 33.26 -29.57
N GLN A 491 24.51 34.14 -29.24
CA GLN A 491 25.71 34.35 -30.06
C GLN A 491 26.56 33.08 -30.21
N ILE A 492 26.61 32.24 -29.17
CA ILE A 492 27.31 30.95 -29.21
C ILE A 492 26.55 29.95 -30.10
N GLN A 493 25.22 29.90 -30.01
CA GLN A 493 24.38 29.03 -30.84
C GLN A 493 24.49 29.41 -32.32
N GLU A 494 24.40 30.70 -32.66
CA GLU A 494 24.61 31.19 -34.03
C GLU A 494 26.03 30.90 -34.56
N ALA A 495 27.04 30.97 -33.69
CA ALA A 495 28.42 30.63 -34.07
C ALA A 495 28.61 29.13 -34.35
N LEU A 496 27.84 28.25 -33.70
CA LEU A 496 27.79 26.81 -33.98
C LEU A 496 27.04 26.52 -35.29
N ASP A 497 25.88 27.14 -35.49
CA ASP A 497 25.03 26.93 -36.67
C ASP A 497 25.66 27.48 -37.96
N SER A 498 26.51 28.52 -37.85
CA SER A 498 27.27 29.09 -38.97
C SER A 498 28.51 28.28 -39.40
N GLY A 499 28.81 27.15 -38.75
CA GLY A 499 29.82 26.18 -39.22
C GLY A 499 31.28 26.65 -39.13
N LYS A 500 31.61 27.56 -38.18
CA LYS A 500 33.00 27.99 -37.94
C LYS A 500 33.88 26.79 -37.54
N GLN A 501 35.14 26.76 -38.00
CA GLN A 501 36.09 25.68 -37.72
C GLN A 501 36.49 25.65 -36.23
N TYR A 502 35.72 24.91 -35.44
CA TYR A 502 36.06 24.55 -34.07
C TYR A 502 36.58 23.11 -34.01
N THR A 503 37.47 22.83 -33.06
CA THR A 503 37.89 21.44 -32.79
C THR A 503 36.77 20.65 -32.13
N ALA A 504 36.72 19.32 -32.29
CA ALA A 504 35.65 18.47 -31.76
C ALA A 504 35.39 18.67 -30.25
N ALA A 505 36.45 18.84 -29.46
CA ALA A 505 36.35 19.12 -28.01
C ALA A 505 35.79 20.53 -27.71
N GLN A 506 36.00 21.51 -28.60
CA GLN A 506 35.42 22.86 -28.46
C GLN A 506 33.94 22.85 -28.83
N ILE A 507 33.54 22.08 -29.84
CA ILE A 507 32.13 21.92 -30.21
C ILE A 507 31.37 21.33 -29.04
N GLU A 508 31.86 20.25 -28.42
CA GLU A 508 31.21 19.60 -27.26
C GLU A 508 30.97 20.58 -26.09
N VAL A 509 31.98 21.38 -25.74
CA VAL A 509 31.88 22.40 -24.68
C VAL A 509 30.89 23.50 -25.04
N LEU A 510 30.84 23.92 -26.30
CA LEU A 510 29.91 24.96 -26.76
C LEU A 510 28.47 24.43 -26.84
N THR A 511 28.25 23.20 -27.32
CA THR A 511 26.93 22.55 -27.28
C THR A 511 26.44 22.36 -25.85
N GLN A 512 27.31 22.00 -24.90
CA GLN A 512 26.92 21.93 -23.49
C GLN A 512 26.52 23.30 -22.91
N LYS A 513 27.08 24.39 -23.42
CA LYS A 513 26.65 25.74 -23.04
C LYS A 513 25.30 26.10 -23.64
N THR A 514 25.04 25.73 -24.89
CA THR A 514 23.76 26.03 -25.55
C THR A 514 22.60 25.17 -25.04
N GLU A 515 22.87 23.98 -24.48
CA GLU A 515 21.88 23.20 -23.71
C GLU A 515 21.26 24.00 -22.53
N ARG A 516 21.87 25.11 -22.09
CA ARG A 516 21.33 25.97 -21.01
C ARG A 516 20.22 26.91 -21.48
N LEU A 517 20.10 27.12 -22.78
CA LEU A 517 19.30 28.20 -23.35
C LEU A 517 17.81 28.02 -23.04
N ALA A 518 17.27 26.81 -23.20
CA ALA A 518 15.88 26.51 -22.88
C ALA A 518 15.54 26.73 -21.38
N GLY A 519 16.42 26.27 -20.47
CA GLY A 519 16.25 26.53 -19.04
C GLY A 519 16.37 28.02 -18.67
N LEU A 520 17.21 28.78 -19.38
CA LEU A 520 17.33 30.23 -19.22
C LEU A 520 16.07 30.96 -19.72
N GLU A 521 15.50 30.55 -20.86
CA GLU A 521 14.23 31.10 -21.36
C GLU A 521 13.09 30.91 -20.37
N MET A 522 13.01 29.74 -19.70
CA MET A 522 12.05 29.52 -18.62
C MET A 522 12.24 30.48 -17.45
N ALA A 523 13.50 30.76 -17.07
CA ALA A 523 13.82 31.71 -16.01
C ALA A 523 13.45 33.15 -16.39
N ILE A 524 13.74 33.56 -17.63
CA ILE A 524 13.35 34.88 -18.16
C ILE A 524 11.84 35.03 -18.17
N ARG A 525 11.11 34.03 -18.66
CA ARG A 525 9.64 34.06 -18.68
C ARG A 525 9.05 34.22 -17.28
N ASN A 526 9.59 33.53 -16.28
CA ASN A 526 9.16 33.71 -14.90
C ASN A 526 9.50 35.12 -14.40
N ALA A 527 10.67 35.62 -14.77
CA ALA A 527 11.14 36.92 -14.32
C ALA A 527 10.33 38.09 -14.93
N GLU A 528 9.98 37.99 -16.22
CA GLU A 528 9.04 38.88 -16.92
C GLU A 528 7.66 38.83 -16.26
N TYR A 529 7.16 37.63 -15.91
CA TYR A 529 5.88 37.47 -15.21
C TYR A 529 5.86 38.19 -13.84
N VAL A 530 6.94 38.08 -13.06
CA VAL A 530 7.09 38.80 -11.78
C VAL A 530 7.08 40.31 -12.00
N GLN A 531 7.75 40.79 -13.06
CA GLN A 531 7.80 42.21 -13.41
C GLN A 531 6.44 42.76 -13.86
N GLU A 532 5.77 42.07 -14.80
CA GLU A 532 4.48 42.51 -15.38
C GLU A 532 3.38 42.64 -14.32
N ASN A 533 3.37 41.74 -13.34
CA ASN A 533 2.35 41.71 -12.29
C ASN A 533 2.78 42.47 -11.02
N GLY A 534 3.96 43.10 -11.02
CA GLY A 534 4.44 43.92 -9.91
C GLY A 534 4.81 43.14 -8.64
N PHE A 535 5.14 41.85 -8.75
CA PHE A 535 5.56 41.04 -7.61
C PHE A 535 7.00 41.35 -7.20
N SER A 536 7.29 41.23 -5.91
CA SER A 536 8.53 41.77 -5.33
C SER A 536 9.68 40.76 -5.23
N HIS A 537 9.49 39.48 -5.55
CA HIS A 537 10.48 38.42 -5.29
C HIS A 537 10.56 37.39 -6.42
N PHE A 538 11.78 36.95 -6.75
CA PHE A 538 12.02 35.74 -7.52
C PHE A 538 12.00 34.52 -6.59
N VAL A 539 11.19 33.53 -6.94
CA VAL A 539 10.95 32.34 -6.13
C VAL A 539 11.11 31.11 -7.01
N TYR A 540 11.96 30.17 -6.60
CA TYR A 540 11.97 28.84 -7.19
C TYR A 540 10.72 28.08 -6.75
N GLU A 541 9.81 27.84 -7.69
CA GLU A 541 8.44 27.40 -7.40
C GLU A 541 8.31 25.90 -7.10
N LYS A 542 9.18 25.04 -7.64
CA LYS A 542 9.02 23.58 -7.57
C LYS A 542 8.89 23.06 -6.14
N GLY A 543 9.74 23.51 -5.23
CA GLY A 543 9.66 23.12 -3.81
C GLY A 543 8.32 23.45 -3.16
N TYR A 544 7.80 24.66 -3.39
CA TYR A 544 6.50 25.07 -2.85
C TYR A 544 5.33 24.31 -3.50
N LEU A 545 5.39 24.06 -4.81
CA LEU A 545 4.37 23.29 -5.52
C LEU A 545 4.35 21.83 -5.05
N THR A 546 5.51 21.22 -4.84
CA THR A 546 5.65 19.88 -4.24
C THR A 546 5.07 19.88 -2.82
N LEU A 547 5.36 20.88 -2.00
CA LEU A 547 4.80 21.00 -0.64
C LEU A 547 3.27 20.98 -0.60
N PHE A 548 2.64 21.58 -1.62
CA PHE A 548 1.18 21.66 -1.78
C PHE A 548 0.55 20.48 -2.52
N GLY A 549 1.35 19.50 -2.94
CA GLY A 549 0.85 18.27 -3.55
C GLY A 549 0.71 18.30 -5.06
N LYS A 550 1.51 19.11 -5.74
CA LYS A 550 1.72 18.99 -7.20
C LYS A 550 2.98 18.16 -7.47
N TYR A 551 3.11 17.65 -8.69
CA TYR A 551 4.21 16.77 -9.11
C TYR A 551 4.31 15.54 -8.18
N ASP A 552 5.52 15.19 -7.74
CA ASP A 552 5.79 14.06 -6.83
C ASP A 552 5.14 14.23 -5.45
N GLY A 553 4.74 15.45 -5.09
CA GLY A 553 4.14 15.74 -3.79
C GLY A 553 2.72 15.19 -3.61
N GLU A 554 1.99 14.87 -4.68
CA GLU A 554 0.60 14.42 -4.59
C GLU A 554 0.49 13.09 -3.85
N TRP A 555 1.26 12.10 -4.29
CA TRP A 555 1.28 10.76 -3.71
C TRP A 555 1.84 10.76 -2.29
N GLU A 556 2.88 11.55 -2.02
CA GLU A 556 3.46 11.64 -0.68
C GLU A 556 2.50 12.28 0.33
N LEU A 557 1.82 13.36 -0.04
CA LEU A 557 0.80 13.95 0.83
C LEU A 557 -0.39 13.02 1.04
N LEU A 558 -0.81 12.28 0.01
CA LEU A 558 -1.86 11.27 0.15
C LEU A 558 -1.46 10.18 1.15
N LYS A 559 -0.23 9.65 1.05
CA LYS A 559 0.32 8.68 2.02
C LYS A 559 0.27 9.24 3.44
N LEU A 560 0.76 10.47 3.66
CA LEU A 560 0.75 11.12 4.98
C LEU A 560 -0.68 11.33 5.53
N ARG A 561 -1.62 11.72 4.67
CA ARG A 561 -3.05 11.86 5.03
C ARG A 561 -3.65 10.53 5.47
N VAL A 562 -3.40 9.46 4.73
CA VAL A 562 -3.93 8.13 5.05
C VAL A 562 -3.36 7.62 6.37
N ILE A 563 -2.05 7.79 6.61
CA ILE A 563 -1.40 7.34 7.85
C ILE A 563 -1.88 8.14 9.06
N SER A 564 -1.92 9.48 8.94
CA SER A 564 -2.41 10.36 10.01
C SER A 564 -3.86 10.06 10.37
N LEU A 565 -4.71 9.79 9.37
CA LEU A 565 -6.09 9.37 9.57
C LEU A 565 -6.20 8.03 10.31
N LEU A 566 -5.39 7.03 9.94
CA LEU A 566 -5.40 5.72 10.59
C LEU A 566 -5.01 5.82 12.08
N ILE A 567 -3.94 6.56 12.39
CA ILE A 567 -3.50 6.81 13.77
C ILE A 567 -4.60 7.54 14.54
N MET A 568 -5.17 8.59 13.94
CA MET A 568 -6.24 9.37 14.57
C MET A 568 -7.50 8.52 14.81
N ALA A 569 -7.87 7.65 13.88
CA ALA A 569 -9.01 6.74 14.03
C ALA A 569 -8.82 5.78 15.21
N GLY A 570 -7.62 5.18 15.33
CA GLY A 570 -7.25 4.30 16.44
C GLY A 570 -7.31 4.99 17.80
N LEU A 571 -6.71 6.18 17.91
CA LEU A 571 -6.67 6.95 19.15
C LEU A 571 -8.06 7.48 19.54
N ALA A 572 -8.79 8.09 18.61
CA ALA A 572 -10.11 8.65 18.89
C ALA A 572 -11.15 7.58 19.25
N ALA A 573 -11.10 6.40 18.62
CA ALA A 573 -11.97 5.29 18.97
C ALA A 573 -11.77 4.86 20.44
N SER A 574 -10.53 4.87 20.94
CA SER A 574 -10.24 4.54 22.34
C SER A 574 -10.77 5.61 23.30
N VAL A 575 -10.61 6.89 22.96
CA VAL A 575 -11.10 8.04 23.76
C VAL A 575 -12.61 8.00 23.90
N TRP A 576 -13.35 7.72 22.82
CA TRP A 576 -14.81 7.70 22.85
C TRP A 576 -15.40 6.37 23.31
N GLY A 577 -14.76 5.26 23.01
CA GLY A 577 -15.37 3.93 23.05
C GLY A 577 -15.28 3.20 24.38
N ILE A 578 -14.20 3.41 25.13
CA ILE A 578 -13.85 2.56 26.28
C ILE A 578 -14.98 2.44 27.31
N GLU A 579 -15.70 3.52 27.61
CA GLU A 579 -16.78 3.50 28.60
C GLU A 579 -18.07 2.84 28.10
N ALA A 580 -18.33 2.83 26.78
CA ALA A 580 -19.44 2.05 26.25
C ALA A 580 -19.13 0.57 26.28
N TRP A 581 -17.96 0.18 25.79
CA TRP A 581 -17.61 -1.23 25.66
C TRP A 581 -17.43 -1.90 27.02
N SER A 582 -17.01 -1.13 28.04
CA SER A 582 -16.97 -1.61 29.43
C SER A 582 -18.30 -1.48 30.19
N GLY A 583 -19.34 -0.89 29.59
CA GLY A 583 -20.63 -0.63 30.25
C GLY A 583 -20.60 0.51 31.28
N MET A 584 -19.45 1.16 31.48
CA MET A 584 -19.25 2.22 32.47
C MET A 584 -20.01 3.52 32.15
N ASP A 585 -20.49 3.66 30.90
CA ASP A 585 -21.42 4.72 30.50
C ASP A 585 -22.67 4.77 31.43
N GLN A 586 -23.15 3.63 31.93
CA GLN A 586 -24.30 3.59 32.84
C GLN A 586 -23.96 4.19 34.22
N VAL A 587 -22.77 3.90 34.73
CA VAL A 587 -22.25 4.41 36.01
C VAL A 587 -21.91 5.89 35.91
N LEU A 588 -21.40 6.35 34.76
CA LEU A 588 -21.06 7.75 34.55
C LEU A 588 -22.31 8.66 34.49
N ARG A 589 -23.45 8.13 34.02
CA ARG A 589 -24.72 8.87 33.95
C ARG A 589 -25.29 9.24 35.32
N ILE A 590 -24.97 8.46 36.35
CA ILE A 590 -25.44 8.68 37.72
C ILE A 590 -24.46 9.54 38.56
N SER A 591 -23.30 9.91 38.01
CA SER A 591 -22.29 10.68 38.75
C SER A 591 -22.55 12.20 38.74
N GLU A 592 -22.23 12.87 39.85
CA GLU A 592 -22.56 14.28 40.13
C GLU A 592 -21.87 15.27 39.17
N LYS A 593 -20.59 15.06 38.84
CA LYS A 593 -19.84 15.81 37.81
C LYS A 593 -19.89 15.10 36.44
N GLY A 594 -21.10 14.71 36.02
CA GLY A 594 -21.41 13.67 35.03
C GLY A 594 -20.94 13.82 33.57
N GLU A 595 -21.60 13.05 32.68
CA GLU A 595 -21.24 12.80 31.27
C GLU A 595 -20.90 14.06 30.46
N ARG A 596 -21.52 15.21 30.74
CA ARG A 596 -21.30 16.45 29.97
C ARG A 596 -19.91 17.05 30.20
N PHE A 597 -19.42 17.05 31.43
CA PHE A 597 -18.10 17.60 31.75
C PHE A 597 -17.00 16.73 31.17
N LEU A 598 -17.10 15.41 31.35
CA LEU A 598 -16.18 14.43 30.76
C LEU A 598 -16.15 14.53 29.23
N ARG A 599 -17.31 14.72 28.58
CA ARG A 599 -17.37 14.94 27.12
C ARG A 599 -16.63 16.20 26.68
N ARG A 600 -16.68 17.30 27.44
CA ARG A 600 -15.91 18.51 27.11
C ARG A 600 -14.42 18.24 27.22
N LEU A 601 -13.98 17.58 28.29
CA LEU A 601 -12.58 17.17 28.46
C LEU A 601 -12.11 16.30 27.30
N LYS A 602 -12.89 15.31 26.87
CA LYS A 602 -12.55 14.45 25.73
C LYS A 602 -12.40 15.22 24.43
N ARG A 603 -13.17 16.28 24.18
CA ARG A 603 -12.96 17.16 23.01
C ARG A 603 -11.60 17.85 23.05
N TYR A 604 -11.18 18.33 24.22
CA TYR A 604 -9.83 18.90 24.38
C TYR A 604 -8.73 17.84 24.19
N HIS A 605 -8.97 16.60 24.62
CA HIS A 605 -8.03 15.49 24.34
C HIS A 605 -7.94 15.20 22.84
N ILE A 606 -9.08 15.16 22.14
CA ILE A 606 -9.09 14.97 20.68
C ILE A 606 -8.35 16.10 19.97
N ALA A 607 -8.53 17.36 20.39
CA ALA A 607 -7.77 18.51 19.86
C ALA A 607 -6.26 18.39 20.10
N LEU A 608 -5.86 17.96 21.31
CA LEU A 608 -4.45 17.73 21.63
C LEU A 608 -3.87 16.58 20.80
N LEU A 609 -4.61 15.48 20.66
CA LEU A 609 -4.19 14.32 19.87
C LEU A 609 -4.08 14.66 18.38
N SER A 610 -5.03 15.41 17.82
CA SER A 610 -4.95 15.85 16.42
C SER A 610 -3.74 16.74 16.18
N LEU A 611 -3.40 17.63 17.13
CA LEU A 611 -2.20 18.46 17.04
C LEU A 611 -0.92 17.62 17.08
N VAL A 612 -0.84 16.65 18.00
CA VAL A 612 0.34 15.75 18.09
C VAL A 612 0.51 14.93 16.82
N VAL A 613 -0.58 14.32 16.32
CA VAL A 613 -0.54 13.54 15.07
C VAL A 613 -0.13 14.42 13.90
N PHE A 614 -0.71 15.62 13.77
CA PHE A 614 -0.39 16.57 12.71
C PHE A 614 1.10 16.97 12.70
N VAL A 615 1.64 17.39 13.84
CA VAL A 615 3.05 17.81 13.93
C VAL A 615 3.97 16.65 13.57
N VAL A 616 3.68 15.45 14.07
CA VAL A 616 4.52 14.27 13.86
C VAL A 616 4.52 13.80 12.40
N THR A 617 3.40 13.95 11.69
CA THR A 617 3.29 13.52 10.29
C THR A 617 3.75 14.60 9.31
N TYR A 618 3.38 15.86 9.52
CA TYR A 618 3.60 16.93 8.54
C TYR A 618 4.88 17.74 8.78
N ALA A 619 5.40 17.84 10.01
CA ALA A 619 6.67 18.58 10.22
C ALA A 619 7.86 17.94 9.49
N PRO A 620 8.03 16.60 9.48
CA PRO A 620 9.09 15.96 8.69
C PRO A 620 8.93 16.21 7.18
N TRP A 621 7.70 16.21 6.67
CA TRP A 621 7.40 16.52 5.26
C TRP A 621 7.87 17.92 4.87
N VAL A 622 7.47 18.94 5.65
CA VAL A 622 7.87 20.33 5.41
C VAL A 622 9.39 20.47 5.48
N TRP A 623 10.03 19.82 6.45
CA TRP A 623 11.48 19.84 6.61
C TRP A 623 12.20 19.24 5.40
N ASN A 624 11.71 18.12 4.88
CA ASN A 624 12.31 17.46 3.72
C ASN A 624 12.21 18.25 2.45
N VAL A 625 11.02 18.78 2.15
CA VAL A 625 10.81 19.58 0.95
C VAL A 625 11.67 20.84 1.02
N ALA A 626 11.80 21.45 2.20
CA ALA A 626 12.66 22.61 2.40
C ALA A 626 14.14 22.29 2.17
N GLN A 627 14.60 21.11 2.60
CA GLN A 627 15.99 20.67 2.40
C GLN A 627 16.27 20.21 0.96
N ALA A 628 15.30 19.60 0.29
CA ALA A 628 15.46 19.07 -1.06
C ALA A 628 15.38 20.15 -2.15
N TYR A 629 14.68 21.28 -1.94
CA TYR A 629 14.48 22.28 -2.99
C TYR A 629 14.89 23.71 -2.58
N ASP A 630 15.61 23.87 -1.46
CA ASP A 630 16.05 25.14 -0.88
C ASP A 630 14.94 26.22 -0.81
N CYS A 631 13.91 25.93 -0.01
CA CYS A 631 12.76 26.82 0.18
C CYS A 631 13.09 27.96 1.16
N SER A 632 13.85 28.98 0.73
CA SER A 632 14.27 30.10 1.58
C SER A 632 13.24 31.26 1.67
N GLN A 633 12.41 31.46 0.65
CA GLN A 633 11.55 32.66 0.48
C GLN A 633 10.12 32.52 1.04
N TRP A 634 9.96 32.13 2.30
CA TRP A 634 8.63 31.95 2.92
C TRP A 634 7.78 33.22 3.04
N LEU A 635 8.42 34.40 3.02
CA LEU A 635 7.76 35.70 3.14
C LEU A 635 7.39 36.32 1.78
N ALA A 636 7.80 35.71 0.66
CA ALA A 636 7.43 36.18 -0.66
C ALA A 636 5.91 36.02 -0.89
N PRO A 637 5.26 36.94 -1.64
CA PRO A 637 3.88 36.77 -2.07
C PRO A 637 3.74 35.52 -2.94
N ILE A 638 2.69 34.72 -2.73
CA ILE A 638 2.50 33.49 -3.51
C ILE A 638 2.23 33.78 -4.99
N GLY A 639 1.72 34.96 -5.32
CA GLY A 639 1.50 35.38 -6.71
C GLY A 639 2.79 35.41 -7.54
N SER A 640 3.96 35.48 -6.89
CA SER A 640 5.28 35.32 -7.53
C SER A 640 5.48 33.94 -8.16
N ILE A 641 4.62 32.96 -7.85
CA ILE A 641 4.58 31.63 -8.46
C ILE A 641 3.48 31.62 -9.53
N MET A 642 3.86 31.39 -10.79
CA MET A 642 2.97 31.54 -11.94
C MET A 642 1.72 30.64 -11.87
N GLN A 643 1.80 29.49 -11.22
CA GLN A 643 0.69 28.53 -11.12
C GLN A 643 -0.43 28.97 -10.17
N PHE A 644 -0.26 30.07 -9.44
CA PHE A 644 -1.28 30.69 -8.58
C PHE A 644 -1.81 32.02 -9.15
N ARG A 645 -1.58 32.25 -10.44
CA ARG A 645 -2.10 33.43 -11.16
C ARG A 645 -3.63 33.42 -11.23
N GLY A 646 -4.24 34.54 -10.93
CA GLY A 646 -5.69 34.77 -10.87
C GLY A 646 -6.36 34.39 -9.55
N ASP A 647 -5.60 33.90 -8.55
CA ASP A 647 -6.17 33.48 -7.28
C ASP A 647 -6.38 34.67 -6.32
N TRP A 648 -7.47 34.64 -5.53
CA TRP A 648 -7.83 35.73 -4.63
C TRP A 648 -6.81 36.01 -3.50
N PHE A 649 -5.79 35.17 -3.35
CA PHE A 649 -4.79 35.21 -2.29
C PHE A 649 -3.36 35.52 -2.77
N GLU A 650 -3.18 35.99 -4.01
CA GLU A 650 -1.87 36.29 -4.62
C GLU A 650 -0.92 37.15 -3.78
N GLU A 651 -1.48 38.14 -3.08
CA GLU A 651 -0.69 39.06 -2.23
C GLU A 651 -0.28 38.44 -0.88
N MET A 652 -0.85 37.29 -0.49
CA MET A 652 -0.55 36.65 0.77
C MET A 652 0.84 36.01 0.72
N PRO A 653 1.62 36.09 1.82
CA PRO A 653 2.93 35.45 1.86
C PRO A 653 2.77 33.93 1.85
N ILE A 654 3.72 33.22 1.23
CA ILE A 654 3.68 31.75 1.09
C ILE A 654 3.51 31.05 2.46
N VAL A 655 4.12 31.56 3.52
CA VAL A 655 3.96 31.04 4.89
C VAL A 655 2.52 31.10 5.40
N ALA A 656 1.75 32.11 5.02
CA ALA A 656 0.35 32.23 5.44
C ALA A 656 -0.52 31.16 4.77
N ILE A 657 -0.26 30.85 3.51
CA ILE A 657 -0.97 29.82 2.76
C ILE A 657 -0.54 28.42 3.20
N ALA A 658 0.75 28.20 3.43
CA ALA A 658 1.23 26.97 4.06
C ALA A 658 0.61 26.77 5.45
N GLY A 659 0.50 27.84 6.23
CA GLY A 659 -0.20 27.85 7.51
C GLY A 659 -1.68 27.47 7.36
N LEU A 660 -2.40 28.13 6.45
CA LEU A 660 -3.81 27.84 6.16
C LEU A 660 -4.00 26.37 5.75
N PHE A 661 -3.21 25.88 4.80
CA PHE A 661 -3.19 24.50 4.37
C PHE A 661 -2.98 23.53 5.54
N GLY A 662 -2.00 23.81 6.40
CA GLY A 662 -1.76 23.05 7.63
C GLY A 662 -2.95 23.08 8.60
N THR A 663 -3.57 24.25 8.79
CA THR A 663 -4.75 24.37 9.66
C THR A 663 -5.96 23.58 9.16
N LEU A 664 -6.18 23.52 7.84
CA LEU A 664 -7.25 22.71 7.25
C LEU A 664 -7.03 21.22 7.54
N HIS A 665 -5.79 20.72 7.41
CA HIS A 665 -5.44 19.34 7.76
C HIS A 665 -5.61 19.06 9.27
N LEU A 666 -5.23 20.00 10.12
CA LEU A 666 -5.45 19.89 11.56
C LEU A 666 -6.94 19.83 11.91
N PHE A 667 -7.75 20.69 11.29
CA PHE A 667 -9.20 20.66 11.47
C PHE A 667 -9.81 19.37 10.95
N TYR A 668 -9.34 18.87 9.82
CA TYR A 668 -9.77 17.59 9.27
C TYR A 668 -9.55 16.44 10.27
N LEU A 669 -8.36 16.33 10.87
CA LEU A 669 -8.06 15.34 11.91
C LEU A 669 -8.92 15.54 13.16
N TYR A 670 -9.13 16.78 13.58
CA TYR A 670 -9.97 17.11 14.73
C TYR A 670 -11.45 16.73 14.51
N PHE A 671 -12.03 17.10 13.37
CA PHE A 671 -13.41 16.78 13.00
C PHE A 671 -13.61 15.27 12.85
N THR A 672 -12.69 14.58 12.18
CA THR A 672 -12.64 13.12 12.13
C THR A 672 -12.68 12.53 13.54
N GLY A 673 -11.80 13.00 14.43
CA GLY A 673 -11.74 12.59 15.82
C GLY A 673 -13.07 12.76 16.58
N ILE A 674 -13.83 13.82 16.29
CA ILE A 674 -15.16 14.05 16.88
C ILE A 674 -16.21 13.12 16.27
N LEU A 675 -16.24 13.00 14.94
CA LEU A 675 -17.27 12.26 14.21
C LEU A 675 -17.18 10.74 14.45
N ILE A 676 -16.00 10.21 14.78
CA ILE A 676 -15.80 8.82 15.24
C ILE A 676 -16.72 8.47 16.40
N ARG A 677 -17.11 9.44 17.24
CA ARG A 677 -18.09 9.22 18.30
C ARG A 677 -19.45 8.72 17.76
N ILE A 678 -19.88 9.19 16.60
CA ILE A 678 -21.14 8.78 15.95
C ILE A 678 -21.01 7.34 15.47
N VAL A 679 -19.90 7.03 14.80
CA VAL A 679 -19.57 5.67 14.32
C VAL A 679 -19.53 4.69 15.50
N ARG A 680 -18.85 5.07 16.59
CA ARG A 680 -18.75 4.30 17.85
C ARG A 680 -20.11 3.88 18.39
N LYS A 681 -21.13 4.74 18.33
CA LYS A 681 -22.48 4.41 18.80
C LYS A 681 -23.12 3.27 18.02
N ARG A 682 -22.76 3.11 16.74
CA ARG A 682 -23.30 2.06 15.86
C ARG A 682 -22.47 0.77 15.91
N MET A 683 -21.15 0.88 16.04
CA MET A 683 -20.24 -0.24 15.80
C MET A 683 -20.01 -1.19 16.98
N GLY A 684 -20.45 -0.84 18.21
CA GLY A 684 -20.50 -1.74 19.37
C GLY A 684 -19.16 -2.28 19.89
N ASN A 685 -18.07 -2.17 19.13
CA ASN A 685 -16.73 -2.69 19.42
C ASN A 685 -15.66 -1.72 18.90
N TYR A 686 -14.46 -1.78 19.47
CA TYR A 686 -13.34 -0.90 19.13
C TYR A 686 -12.94 -0.97 17.66
N ILE A 687 -12.74 -2.17 17.17
CA ILE A 687 -12.13 -2.42 15.86
C ILE A 687 -13.05 -2.00 14.73
N LEU A 688 -14.30 -2.43 14.83
CA LEU A 688 -15.33 -2.03 13.89
C LEU A 688 -15.48 -0.51 13.86
N THR A 689 -15.30 0.17 15.00
CA THR A 689 -15.27 1.63 15.03
C THR A 689 -14.06 2.19 14.27
N VAL A 690 -12.85 1.67 14.50
CA VAL A 690 -11.63 2.13 13.83
C VAL A 690 -11.71 1.89 12.31
N PHE A 691 -12.01 0.67 11.86
CA PHE A 691 -12.07 0.32 10.44
C PHE A 691 -13.16 1.09 9.68
N VAL A 692 -14.39 1.13 10.21
CA VAL A 692 -15.48 1.87 9.55
C VAL A 692 -15.17 3.36 9.50
N SER A 693 -14.59 3.92 10.58
CA SER A 693 -14.19 5.33 10.56
C SER A 693 -13.09 5.57 9.54
N PHE A 694 -12.06 4.72 9.50
CA PHE A 694 -10.99 4.83 8.52
C PHE A 694 -11.54 4.81 7.10
N VAL A 695 -12.42 3.86 6.73
CA VAL A 695 -13.00 3.80 5.37
C VAL A 695 -13.84 5.05 5.07
N ILE A 696 -14.73 5.47 5.97
CA ILE A 696 -15.61 6.63 5.75
C ILE A 696 -14.79 7.91 5.54
N PHE A 697 -13.74 8.10 6.35
CA PHE A 697 -12.90 9.30 6.28
C PHE A 697 -11.72 9.15 5.31
N ALA A 698 -11.43 7.97 4.78
CA ALA A 698 -10.41 7.83 3.73
C ALA A 698 -10.96 8.29 2.38
N ILE A 699 -12.24 8.04 2.08
CA ILE A 699 -12.86 8.38 0.78
C ILE A 699 -12.69 9.87 0.42
N PRO A 700 -12.97 10.85 1.31
CA PRO A 700 -12.71 12.26 1.01
C PRO A 700 -11.22 12.56 0.80
N ALA A 701 -10.32 11.89 1.51
CA ALA A 701 -8.89 12.11 1.35
C ALA A 701 -8.38 11.68 -0.05
N PHE A 702 -8.97 10.63 -0.62
CA PHE A 702 -8.70 10.19 -2.01
C PHE A 702 -9.38 11.07 -3.05
N ALA A 703 -10.58 11.61 -2.78
CA ALA A 703 -11.32 12.44 -3.73
C ALA A 703 -10.72 13.85 -3.94
N VAL A 704 -9.88 14.33 -3.01
CA VAL A 704 -9.28 15.68 -3.03
C VAL A 704 -7.76 15.62 -3.29
N SER A 705 -7.28 14.59 -3.98
CA SER A 705 -5.89 14.60 -4.46
C SER A 705 -5.75 15.63 -5.59
N GLY A 706 -4.72 16.48 -5.53
CA GLY A 706 -4.29 17.32 -6.66
C GLY A 706 -4.64 18.82 -6.69
N SER A 707 -5.41 19.40 -5.76
CA SER A 707 -5.72 20.85 -5.82
C SER A 707 -5.98 21.53 -4.47
N ILE A 708 -5.29 22.65 -4.22
CA ILE A 708 -5.60 23.58 -3.11
C ILE A 708 -7.05 24.08 -3.21
N ALA A 709 -7.56 24.32 -4.44
CA ALA A 709 -8.95 24.70 -4.66
C ALA A 709 -9.92 23.57 -4.27
N GLY A 710 -9.56 22.31 -4.49
CA GLY A 710 -10.34 21.15 -4.04
C GLY A 710 -10.56 21.12 -2.52
N TRP A 711 -9.61 21.63 -1.73
CA TRP A 711 -9.75 21.72 -0.28
C TRP A 711 -10.66 22.86 0.19
N PHE A 712 -10.71 23.99 -0.54
CA PHE A 712 -11.65 25.07 -0.25
C PHE A 712 -13.11 24.69 -0.56
N PHE A 713 -13.33 23.71 -1.44
CA PHE A 713 -14.68 23.27 -1.82
C PHE A 713 -15.24 22.10 -0.98
N VAL A 714 -14.40 21.34 -0.27
CA VAL A 714 -14.80 20.10 0.43
C VAL A 714 -14.97 20.27 1.95
N LEU A 715 -14.48 21.36 2.53
CA LEU A 715 -14.85 21.83 3.87
C LEU A 715 -16.05 22.77 3.81
#